data_AF-L8GWW4-F1
#
_entry.id   AF-L8GWW4-F1
#
_cell.length_a   1.000
_cell.length_b   1.000
_cell.length_c   1.000
_cell.angle_alpha   90.00
_cell.angle_beta   90.00
_cell.angle_gamma   90.00
#
_symmetry.space_group_name_H-M   'P 1'
#
loop_
_entity.id
_entity.type
_entity.pdbx_description
1 polymer ?
#
loop_
_entity_poly.entity_id
_entity_poly.type
_entity_poly.pdbx_seq_one_letter_code
_entity_poly.pdbx_strand_id
1 'polypeptide(L)'
;MAPHWLSVAAVLLLLVGLCEGAPVTTAQLDLTSQVALGNVFVTSTTDQVALNVGTAVTVSGTGALPFYNNSGVALAWNVTDFFGAVRAQGTVERLPSGSARTAVRPFGLSTRPPAGYFVLNLRLVDRNHSNALLQSNFTTFAVLWPVQKPLGVRYGVGEHYGQGFNQASMQLLAKAGLGTVRDSNGWSANEPTTRGVYDWSRSDGWMVKLNQSGIDPLYILAYGNDLYDWWTGGGCGGNTEGDTMPYTQDGLDGFANYAKALVQHFGTNLTSIEVWNEVYTSFWCGPPNVTANFSVWYTNVAKAVYPAVKSVRPDVKVLGGAVASVAPGWFESLFKLGAINYMDVLSVHPYYVLPENVEASLPELQAIATKYSAVTKEIWATEYGWSTSNERARYSVAKYLVRQTLAQGLYGVTRHYWYDAVDDAWDSFGLLKNTAYRGPLVPNPAFVAYANLARLLNAATFQKRVNPELGRRAYVLLFKSPTYGQVRALWTTLPYDNVLYLRASKPLTLFDIQGGNTTLTPDASGAVRVTLTDTPQFLVGGTTTMESWGDSPYAPLADNVYDYAEVLGNNGWYYGRFVTPLVGAPASAYNQSAWSRLWLNRNLWSTWWLQYASISATSVAPSVDTSSGTPLINWAVLRYKANATIPNASLAGYLVLGDQDEGSDGVEVRVYVNGAVKWQKTLVPADHHFFPTTFLVKGINLVQGLNVDFVVTPGPGTNKVSDGVTAYITVGVPRDASQRPAWVIASQTSGNDASGASSGLGRSLVRAVCDYATKRA
;
A
#
# COMPACT_ATOMS: atom_id res chain seq x y z
N MET A 1 -30.48 -39.06 77.76
CA MET A 1 -30.26 -40.32 77.03
C MET A 1 -29.80 -39.97 75.62
N ALA A 2 -28.54 -40.24 75.29
CA ALA A 2 -28.05 -40.34 73.91
C ALA A 2 -28.37 -41.77 73.36
N PRO A 3 -28.02 -42.18 72.12
CA PRO A 3 -27.41 -41.51 70.94
C PRO A 3 -28.14 -41.85 69.59
N HIS A 4 -27.81 -41.26 68.43
CA HIS A 4 -26.83 -41.69 67.41
C HIS A 4 -26.54 -40.47 66.49
N TRP A 5 -25.33 -39.89 66.43
CA TRP A 5 -24.11 -40.27 65.65
C TRP A 5 -24.26 -40.26 64.12
N LEU A 6 -23.71 -39.18 63.53
CA LEU A 6 -23.03 -39.04 62.22
C LEU A 6 -23.85 -39.29 60.93
N SER A 7 -23.79 -38.40 59.94
CA SER A 7 -22.51 -37.96 59.36
C SER A 7 -22.53 -36.54 58.80
N VAL A 8 -21.46 -35.84 59.19
CA VAL A 8 -20.92 -34.56 58.71
C VAL A 8 -20.64 -34.54 57.19
N ALA A 9 -20.83 -35.67 56.48
CA ALA A 9 -20.63 -35.80 55.04
C ALA A 9 -21.70 -35.07 54.19
N ALA A 10 -22.95 -34.99 54.67
CA ALA A 10 -24.03 -34.36 53.91
C ALA A 10 -23.95 -32.82 53.88
N VAL A 11 -23.33 -32.21 54.89
CA VAL A 11 -23.14 -30.75 54.96
C VAL A 11 -21.85 -30.33 54.24
N LEU A 12 -20.82 -31.19 54.16
CA LEU A 12 -19.64 -30.91 53.34
C LEU A 12 -19.93 -30.99 51.83
N LEU A 13 -20.83 -31.87 51.37
CA LEU A 13 -21.20 -31.94 49.95
C LEU A 13 -22.00 -30.71 49.45
N LEU A 14 -22.73 -30.02 50.33
CA LEU A 14 -23.42 -28.77 49.98
C LEU A 14 -22.50 -27.53 50.05
N LEU A 15 -21.38 -27.60 50.77
CA LEU A 15 -20.42 -26.49 50.88
C LEU A 15 -19.22 -26.62 49.91
N VAL A 16 -18.88 -27.83 49.46
CA VAL A 16 -17.85 -28.03 48.41
C VAL A 16 -18.37 -27.63 47.02
N GLY A 17 -19.69 -27.69 46.78
CA GLY A 17 -20.30 -27.17 45.54
C GLY A 17 -20.41 -25.64 45.43
N LEU A 18 -20.07 -24.90 46.49
CA LEU A 18 -20.09 -23.44 46.52
C LEU A 18 -18.69 -22.80 46.61
N CYS A 19 -17.62 -23.61 46.71
CA CYS A 19 -16.24 -23.14 46.85
C CYS A 19 -15.28 -23.64 45.77
N GLU A 20 -15.72 -24.48 44.83
CA GLU A 20 -15.00 -24.73 43.59
C GLU A 20 -15.80 -24.11 42.45
N GLY A 21 -15.28 -23.04 41.86
CA GLY A 21 -15.80 -22.50 40.61
C GLY A 21 -15.70 -23.57 39.55
N ALA A 22 -16.80 -24.30 39.34
CA ALA A 22 -16.94 -25.16 38.18
C ALA A 22 -16.66 -24.30 36.95
N PRO A 23 -15.78 -24.74 36.02
CA PRO A 23 -15.60 -24.04 34.76
C PRO A 23 -16.98 -23.89 34.13
N VAL A 24 -17.39 -22.66 33.85
CA VAL A 24 -18.59 -22.39 33.06
C VAL A 24 -18.42 -23.18 31.77
N THR A 25 -19.14 -24.28 31.63
CA THR A 25 -19.22 -25.00 30.37
C THR A 25 -20.00 -24.11 29.43
N THR A 26 -19.26 -23.38 28.60
CA THR A 26 -19.72 -22.45 27.57
C THR A 26 -20.60 -23.18 26.56
N ALA A 27 -21.89 -23.31 26.85
CA ALA A 27 -22.89 -23.70 25.86
C ALA A 27 -23.08 -22.52 24.88
N GLN A 28 -22.25 -22.54 23.82
CA GLN A 28 -22.38 -21.91 22.50
C GLN A 28 -23.13 -20.56 22.42
N LEU A 29 -22.51 -19.51 22.96
CA LEU A 29 -22.66 -18.16 22.42
C LEU A 29 -21.55 -17.97 21.38
N ASP A 30 -21.91 -17.86 20.10
CA ASP A 30 -20.96 -17.75 19.01
C ASP A 30 -21.10 -16.42 18.27
N LEU A 31 -20.22 -15.45 18.57
CA LEU A 31 -20.08 -14.24 17.78
C LEU A 31 -19.49 -14.49 16.38
N THR A 32 -18.91 -15.66 16.08
CA THR A 32 -18.17 -15.91 14.83
C THR A 32 -19.08 -16.17 13.62
N SER A 33 -20.27 -16.73 13.81
CA SER A 33 -21.20 -17.05 12.73
C SER A 33 -22.25 -15.97 12.42
N GLN A 34 -22.33 -14.85 13.18
CA GLN A 34 -23.59 -14.07 13.23
C GLN A 34 -23.50 -12.53 13.21
N VAL A 35 -22.33 -11.95 12.98
CA VAL A 35 -22.22 -10.52 12.70
C VAL A 35 -22.44 -10.30 11.20
N ALA A 36 -23.69 -10.40 10.75
CA ALA A 36 -24.06 -10.11 9.37
C ALA A 36 -24.60 -8.68 9.27
N LEU A 37 -23.76 -7.78 8.73
CA LEU A 37 -24.17 -6.44 8.34
C LEU A 37 -25.16 -6.51 7.18
N GLY A 38 -26.40 -6.07 7.38
CA GLY A 38 -27.42 -6.02 6.32
C GLY A 38 -27.15 -4.97 5.25
N ASN A 39 -26.34 -3.94 5.58
CA ASN A 39 -25.86 -2.92 4.65
C ASN A 39 -24.50 -2.41 5.14
N VAL A 40 -23.43 -2.85 4.50
CA VAL A 40 -22.02 -2.49 4.78
C VAL A 40 -21.69 -1.02 4.39
N PHE A 41 -22.65 -0.34 3.74
CA PHE A 41 -22.50 0.98 3.16
C PHE A 41 -23.64 1.90 3.57
N VAL A 42 -23.28 2.99 4.25
CA VAL A 42 -24.19 4.12 4.42
C VAL A 42 -23.77 5.19 3.42
N THR A 43 -24.55 5.32 2.35
CA THR A 43 -24.57 6.57 1.58
C THR A 43 -25.22 7.62 2.46
N SER A 44 -24.69 8.83 2.51
CA SER A 44 -25.16 9.87 3.41
C SER A 44 -26.62 10.32 3.25
N THR A 45 -27.35 9.70 2.33
CA THR A 45 -28.76 9.91 2.02
C THR A 45 -29.67 8.84 2.65
N THR A 46 -29.10 7.83 3.32
CA THR A 46 -29.84 6.77 4.03
C THR A 46 -29.40 6.74 5.49
N ASP A 47 -30.24 7.23 6.40
CA ASP A 47 -29.89 7.54 7.80
C ASP A 47 -29.67 6.34 8.75
N GLN A 48 -29.37 5.13 8.25
CA GLN A 48 -29.32 3.95 9.13
C GLN A 48 -28.16 3.00 8.82
N VAL A 49 -27.20 2.90 9.75
CA VAL A 49 -26.43 1.68 9.96
C VAL A 49 -27.30 0.76 10.82
N ALA A 50 -28.04 -0.15 10.20
CA ALA A 50 -28.73 -1.22 10.91
C ALA A 50 -27.81 -2.45 10.94
N LEU A 51 -27.08 -2.64 12.05
CA LEU A 51 -26.36 -3.88 12.32
C LEU A 51 -27.35 -4.92 12.81
N ASN A 52 -27.71 -5.89 11.97
CA ASN A 52 -28.45 -7.06 12.44
C ASN A 52 -27.47 -8.02 13.13
N VAL A 53 -27.15 -7.79 14.40
CA VAL A 53 -26.37 -8.76 15.18
C VAL A 53 -27.30 -9.93 15.47
N GLY A 54 -27.12 -11.01 14.72
CA GLY A 54 -27.72 -12.29 15.07
C GLY A 54 -27.11 -12.76 16.37
N THR A 55 -27.94 -13.07 17.34
CA THR A 55 -27.63 -14.08 18.36
C THR A 55 -28.69 -15.16 18.23
N ALA A 56 -28.76 -15.86 17.10
CA ALA A 56 -29.31 -17.20 17.07
C ALA A 56 -28.46 -18.06 17.99
N VAL A 57 -28.93 -18.20 19.24
CA VAL A 57 -28.54 -19.32 20.07
C VAL A 57 -29.18 -20.54 19.43
N THR A 58 -28.47 -21.19 18.50
CA THR A 58 -28.91 -22.49 17.98
C THR A 58 -28.43 -23.55 18.96
N VAL A 59 -29.32 -24.01 19.83
CA VAL A 59 -29.07 -25.19 20.67
C VAL A 59 -29.21 -26.43 19.78
N SER A 60 -28.13 -26.85 19.12
CA SER A 60 -28.08 -28.18 18.50
C SER A 60 -27.51 -29.16 19.51
N GLY A 61 -28.38 -29.75 20.31
CA GLY A 61 -28.04 -30.81 21.26
C GLY A 61 -29.32 -31.41 21.80
N THR A 62 -29.65 -32.64 21.37
CA THR A 62 -30.68 -33.47 22.00
C THR A 62 -30.24 -33.83 23.42
N GLY A 63 -30.59 -32.98 24.37
CA GLY A 63 -30.27 -33.19 25.78
C GLY A 63 -30.72 -31.99 26.59
N ALA A 64 -31.81 -32.13 27.33
CA ALA A 64 -32.34 -31.11 28.21
C ALA A 64 -31.28 -30.64 29.22
N LEU A 65 -31.00 -29.34 29.27
CA LEU A 65 -30.41 -28.68 30.43
C LEU A 65 -31.17 -27.39 30.76
N PRO A 66 -31.38 -27.10 32.06
CA PRO A 66 -32.37 -26.15 32.55
C PRO A 66 -31.88 -24.69 32.49
N PHE A 67 -32.78 -23.79 32.11
CA PHE A 67 -32.80 -22.35 32.43
C PHE A 67 -31.45 -21.62 32.60
N TYR A 68 -30.84 -21.17 31.51
CA TYR A 68 -30.02 -19.95 31.58
C TYR A 68 -30.93 -18.72 31.48
N ASN A 69 -31.01 -17.97 32.57
CA ASN A 69 -31.61 -16.63 32.56
C ASN A 69 -30.62 -15.69 31.86
N ASN A 70 -30.99 -15.10 30.71
CA ASN A 70 -30.21 -14.09 29.96
C ASN A 70 -29.92 -12.78 30.75
N SER A 71 -30.08 -12.77 32.08
CA SER A 71 -29.91 -11.62 32.96
C SER A 71 -28.45 -11.33 33.36
N GLY A 72 -27.54 -12.31 33.19
CA GLY A 72 -26.13 -12.20 33.57
C GLY A 72 -25.16 -11.78 32.47
N VAL A 73 -25.59 -11.71 31.20
CA VAL A 73 -24.70 -11.46 30.05
C VAL A 73 -25.10 -10.19 29.33
N ALA A 74 -24.12 -9.37 28.96
CA ALA A 74 -24.33 -8.17 28.14
C ALA A 74 -23.39 -8.13 26.93
N LEU A 75 -23.80 -7.41 25.89
CA LEU A 75 -22.96 -7.11 24.73
C LEU A 75 -22.51 -5.66 24.80
N ALA A 76 -21.28 -5.45 25.24
CA ALA A 76 -20.59 -4.17 25.13
C ALA A 76 -20.04 -3.98 23.72
N TRP A 77 -20.09 -2.76 23.19
CA TRP A 77 -19.57 -2.44 21.88
C TRP A 77 -18.94 -1.06 21.84
N ASN A 78 -17.96 -0.89 20.97
CA ASN A 78 -17.45 0.43 20.60
C ASN A 78 -17.17 0.50 19.10
N VAL A 79 -17.18 1.72 18.57
CA VAL A 79 -16.77 2.03 17.22
C VAL A 79 -15.52 2.88 17.27
N THR A 80 -14.44 2.38 16.67
CA THR A 80 -13.20 3.14 16.49
C THR A 80 -13.06 3.54 15.03
N ASP A 81 -12.55 4.74 14.77
CA ASP A 81 -12.23 5.17 13.42
C ASP A 81 -10.84 4.67 12.96
N PHE A 82 -10.45 5.08 11.75
CA PHE A 82 -9.15 4.79 11.16
C PHE A 82 -7.94 5.25 12.02
N PHE A 83 -8.10 6.28 12.84
CA PHE A 83 -7.05 6.84 13.69
C PHE A 83 -7.06 6.22 15.10
N GLY A 84 -7.94 5.25 15.36
CA GLY A 84 -8.10 4.58 16.64
C GLY A 84 -8.93 5.37 17.66
N ALA A 85 -9.53 6.50 17.26
CA ALA A 85 -10.38 7.29 18.15
C ALA A 85 -11.74 6.60 18.31
N VAL A 86 -12.18 6.44 19.56
CA VAL A 86 -13.53 5.94 19.86
C VAL A 86 -14.56 7.00 19.46
N ARG A 87 -15.43 6.67 18.51
CA ARG A 87 -16.47 7.57 17.98
C ARG A 87 -17.84 7.32 18.57
N ALA A 88 -18.09 6.10 19.02
CA ALA A 88 -19.30 5.72 19.71
C ALA A 88 -19.04 4.48 20.58
N GLN A 89 -19.82 4.30 21.63
CA GLN A 89 -19.80 3.10 22.46
C GLN A 89 -21.14 2.92 23.15
N GLY A 90 -21.44 1.68 23.54
CA GLY A 90 -22.64 1.38 24.28
C GLY A 90 -22.69 -0.07 24.73
N THR A 91 -23.78 -0.41 25.41
CA THR A 91 -24.01 -1.76 25.93
C THR A 91 -25.45 -2.15 25.65
N VAL A 92 -25.64 -3.38 25.15
CA VAL A 92 -26.95 -4.02 25.13
C VAL A 92 -27.05 -4.85 26.40
N GLU A 93 -27.85 -4.37 27.34
CA GLU A 93 -27.91 -4.94 28.69
C GLU A 93 -28.67 -6.26 28.79
N ARG A 94 -29.56 -6.55 27.83
CA ARG A 94 -30.36 -7.78 27.77
C ARG A 94 -30.36 -8.32 26.34
N LEU A 95 -29.76 -9.48 26.15
CA LEU A 95 -29.77 -10.15 24.86
C LEU A 95 -31.09 -10.91 24.67
N PRO A 96 -31.75 -10.79 23.49
CA PRO A 96 -32.94 -11.56 23.18
C PRO A 96 -32.70 -13.07 23.32
N SER A 97 -33.72 -13.82 23.72
CA SER A 97 -33.69 -15.28 23.68
C SER A 97 -34.05 -15.80 22.27
N GLY A 98 -33.51 -16.98 21.90
CA GLY A 98 -33.81 -17.63 20.62
C GLY A 98 -33.10 -17.00 19.42
N SER A 99 -33.76 -16.92 18.26
CA SER A 99 -33.20 -16.40 16.99
C SER A 99 -33.38 -14.88 16.79
N ALA A 100 -33.81 -14.16 17.83
CA ALA A 100 -34.08 -12.74 17.76
C ALA A 100 -32.77 -11.94 17.61
N ARG A 101 -32.77 -10.96 16.69
CA ARG A 101 -31.60 -10.14 16.37
C ARG A 101 -31.62 -8.84 17.18
N THR A 102 -30.45 -8.40 17.61
CA THR A 102 -30.28 -7.08 18.25
C THR A 102 -29.65 -6.10 17.27
N ALA A 103 -30.21 -4.89 17.20
CA ALA A 103 -29.64 -3.81 16.41
C ALA A 103 -28.73 -2.89 17.22
N VAL A 104 -27.47 -2.78 16.82
CA VAL A 104 -26.57 -1.72 17.31
C VAL A 104 -26.64 -0.53 16.36
N ARG A 105 -26.84 0.68 16.90
CA ARG A 105 -26.94 1.94 16.14
C ARG A 105 -25.92 2.96 16.64
N PRO A 106 -24.64 2.88 16.19
CA PRO A 106 -23.55 3.66 16.77
C PRO A 106 -23.75 5.19 16.68
N PHE A 107 -24.44 5.66 15.65
CA PHE A 107 -24.62 7.09 15.37
C PHE A 107 -26.08 7.55 15.54
N GLY A 108 -26.90 6.80 16.28
CA GLY A 108 -28.30 7.16 16.53
C GLY A 108 -29.17 7.24 15.27
N LEU A 109 -30.38 7.80 15.42
CA LEU A 109 -31.37 8.00 14.35
C LEU A 109 -31.41 9.43 13.79
N SER A 110 -30.84 10.40 14.52
CA SER A 110 -30.96 11.83 14.25
C SER A 110 -29.68 12.49 13.76
N THR A 111 -28.56 11.76 13.70
CA THR A 111 -27.26 12.30 13.30
C THR A 111 -26.68 11.54 12.12
N ARG A 112 -26.40 12.26 11.04
CA ARG A 112 -25.65 11.74 9.90
C ARG A 112 -24.27 11.28 10.38
N PRO A 113 -23.88 10.02 10.16
CA PRO A 113 -22.56 9.56 10.58
C PRO A 113 -21.45 10.30 9.83
N PRO A 114 -20.32 10.59 10.48
CA PRO A 114 -19.16 11.15 9.78
C PRO A 114 -18.68 10.16 8.72
N ALA A 115 -18.19 10.69 7.59
CA ALA A 115 -17.55 9.85 6.59
C ALA A 115 -16.27 9.23 7.16
N GLY A 116 -16.03 7.97 6.81
CA GLY A 116 -14.80 7.29 7.18
C GLY A 116 -14.92 5.76 7.23
N TYR A 117 -13.77 5.15 7.53
CA TYR A 117 -13.66 3.74 7.87
C TYR A 117 -13.81 3.55 9.37
N PHE A 118 -14.58 2.55 9.77
CA PHE A 118 -14.89 2.26 11.15
C PHE A 118 -14.75 0.78 11.46
N VAL A 119 -14.21 0.48 12.63
CA VAL A 119 -14.19 -0.85 13.24
C VAL A 119 -15.23 -0.88 14.34
N LEU A 120 -16.19 -1.78 14.25
CA LEU A 120 -17.12 -2.11 15.33
C LEU A 120 -16.54 -3.25 16.14
N ASN A 121 -16.08 -2.96 17.35
CA ASN A 121 -15.64 -3.96 18.30
C ASN A 121 -16.82 -4.39 19.17
N LEU A 122 -16.97 -5.69 19.33
CA LEU A 122 -18.01 -6.35 20.11
C LEU A 122 -17.36 -7.16 21.23
N ARG A 123 -17.88 -7.02 22.45
CA ARG A 123 -17.42 -7.74 23.63
C ARG A 123 -18.62 -8.29 24.38
N LEU A 124 -18.73 -9.60 24.41
CA LEU A 124 -19.67 -10.30 25.26
C LEU A 124 -19.07 -10.37 26.67
N VAL A 125 -19.80 -9.86 27.66
CA VAL A 125 -19.31 -9.74 29.04
C VAL A 125 -20.26 -10.41 30.02
N ASP A 126 -19.69 -11.04 31.04
CA ASP A 126 -20.41 -11.59 32.18
C ASP A 126 -20.55 -10.54 33.28
N ARG A 127 -21.75 -10.00 33.41
CA ARG A 127 -22.09 -8.98 34.40
C ARG A 127 -22.08 -9.52 35.83
N ASN A 128 -22.26 -10.82 36.02
CA ASN A 128 -22.25 -11.44 37.35
C ASN A 128 -20.82 -11.58 37.88
N HIS A 129 -19.82 -11.52 36.99
CA HIS A 129 -18.40 -11.67 37.32
C HIS A 129 -17.59 -10.41 36.95
N SER A 130 -18.01 -9.24 37.47
CA SER A 130 -17.30 -7.96 37.26
C SER A 130 -17.08 -7.57 35.78
N ASN A 131 -18.04 -7.90 34.91
CA ASN A 131 -17.92 -7.73 33.46
C ASN A 131 -16.74 -8.49 32.84
N ALA A 132 -16.44 -9.70 33.35
CA ALA A 132 -15.43 -10.58 32.77
C ALA A 132 -15.72 -10.80 31.28
N LEU A 133 -14.67 -10.66 30.45
CA LEU A 133 -14.78 -10.87 29.01
C LEU A 133 -15.03 -12.35 28.73
N LEU A 134 -16.17 -12.66 28.11
CA LEU A 134 -16.52 -14.01 27.66
C LEU A 134 -16.01 -14.26 26.24
N GLN A 135 -16.30 -13.33 25.33
CA GLN A 135 -15.90 -13.40 23.93
C GLN A 135 -15.73 -11.98 23.38
N SER A 136 -14.87 -11.82 22.38
CA SER A 136 -14.84 -10.60 21.56
C SER A 136 -14.83 -10.92 20.09
N ASN A 137 -15.37 -10.02 19.29
CA ASN A 137 -15.31 -10.08 17.84
C ASN A 137 -15.33 -8.66 17.26
N PHE A 138 -15.07 -8.49 15.98
CA PHE A 138 -15.21 -7.22 15.31
C PHE A 138 -15.64 -7.38 13.85
N THR A 139 -16.22 -6.32 13.30
CA THR A 139 -16.46 -6.15 11.87
C THR A 139 -16.13 -4.72 11.47
N THR A 140 -16.12 -4.44 10.17
CA THR A 140 -15.72 -3.16 9.61
C THR A 140 -16.81 -2.64 8.69
N PHE A 141 -16.97 -1.32 8.65
CA PHE A 141 -17.94 -0.69 7.78
C PHE A 141 -17.43 0.66 7.28
N ALA A 142 -18.02 1.11 6.17
CA ALA A 142 -17.65 2.36 5.52
C ALA A 142 -18.85 3.31 5.48
N VAL A 143 -18.59 4.57 5.80
CA VAL A 143 -19.51 5.69 5.54
C VAL A 143 -18.86 6.57 4.49
N LEU A 144 -19.46 6.62 3.31
CA LEU A 144 -18.91 7.37 2.18
C LEU A 144 -19.75 8.61 1.90
N TRP A 145 -19.09 9.68 1.44
CA TRP A 145 -19.78 10.77 0.77
C TRP A 145 -20.51 10.24 -0.47
N PRO A 146 -21.62 10.86 -0.93
CA PRO A 146 -22.26 10.49 -2.19
C PRO A 146 -21.28 10.60 -3.36
N VAL A 147 -21.41 9.70 -4.34
CA VAL A 147 -20.64 9.74 -5.59
C VAL A 147 -21.33 10.65 -6.60
N GLN A 148 -20.55 11.42 -7.36
CA GLN A 148 -21.07 12.20 -8.49
C GLN A 148 -21.06 11.31 -9.74
N LYS A 149 -22.18 11.27 -10.47
CA LYS A 149 -22.29 10.57 -11.77
C LYS A 149 -22.14 11.54 -12.95
N PRO A 150 -21.63 11.11 -14.12
CA PRO A 150 -21.09 9.77 -14.41
C PRO A 150 -19.79 9.49 -13.64
N LEU A 151 -19.47 8.20 -13.45
CA LEU A 151 -18.23 7.79 -12.79
C LEU A 151 -17.03 8.16 -13.65
N GLY A 152 -15.91 8.54 -13.02
CA GLY A 152 -14.66 8.75 -13.72
C GLY A 152 -13.90 7.44 -13.97
N VAL A 153 -13.24 7.33 -15.12
CA VAL A 153 -12.44 6.13 -15.52
C VAL A 153 -10.98 6.19 -15.09
N ARG A 154 -10.58 7.21 -14.33
CA ARG A 154 -9.19 7.38 -13.84
C ARG A 154 -8.83 6.32 -12.78
N TYR A 155 -9.82 5.90 -12.00
CA TYR A 155 -9.64 5.06 -10.82
C TYR A 155 -10.46 3.79 -10.97
N GLY A 156 -9.78 2.66 -10.95
CA GLY A 156 -10.35 1.33 -11.08
C GLY A 156 -9.60 0.27 -10.28
N VAL A 157 -9.98 -0.98 -10.52
CA VAL A 157 -9.48 -2.15 -9.81
C VAL A 157 -9.30 -3.34 -10.76
N GLY A 158 -8.41 -4.27 -10.42
CA GLY A 158 -8.43 -5.63 -10.93
C GLY A 158 -9.56 -6.44 -10.27
N GLU A 159 -10.19 -7.32 -11.03
CA GLU A 159 -11.22 -8.27 -10.56
C GLU A 159 -11.02 -9.65 -11.19
N HIS A 160 -11.76 -10.62 -10.68
CA HIS A 160 -11.72 -12.02 -11.10
C HIS A 160 -13.12 -12.58 -11.41
N TYR A 161 -14.04 -11.73 -11.90
CA TYR A 161 -15.38 -12.16 -12.35
C TYR A 161 -15.27 -13.20 -13.46
N GLY A 162 -14.29 -13.02 -14.35
CA GLY A 162 -13.98 -13.99 -15.38
C GLY A 162 -13.47 -15.32 -14.84
N GLN A 163 -13.13 -15.42 -13.56
CA GLN A 163 -12.77 -16.64 -12.85
C GLN A 163 -13.93 -17.20 -11.99
N GLY A 164 -15.07 -16.50 -11.95
CA GLY A 164 -16.26 -16.91 -11.18
C GLY A 164 -16.43 -16.21 -9.84
N PHE A 165 -15.66 -15.14 -9.57
CA PHE A 165 -15.80 -14.36 -8.35
C PHE A 165 -17.18 -13.70 -8.23
N ASN A 166 -17.56 -13.43 -6.99
CA ASN A 166 -18.86 -12.85 -6.68
C ASN A 166 -18.97 -11.41 -7.25
N GLN A 167 -19.91 -11.21 -8.16
CA GLN A 167 -20.15 -9.94 -8.84
C GLN A 167 -20.83 -8.87 -7.96
N ALA A 168 -21.14 -9.18 -6.69
CA ALA A 168 -21.74 -8.22 -5.75
C ALA A 168 -20.80 -7.04 -5.42
N SER A 169 -19.48 -7.19 -5.63
CA SER A 169 -18.51 -6.10 -5.45
C SER A 169 -18.75 -4.94 -6.42
N MET A 170 -19.29 -5.17 -7.63
CA MET A 170 -19.53 -4.12 -8.64
C MET A 170 -20.33 -2.92 -8.10
N GLN A 171 -21.40 -3.18 -7.35
CA GLN A 171 -22.21 -2.12 -6.76
C GLN A 171 -21.44 -1.31 -5.71
N LEU A 172 -20.48 -1.94 -5.03
CA LEU A 172 -19.64 -1.32 -4.01
C LEU A 172 -18.56 -0.47 -4.67
N LEU A 173 -17.94 -0.97 -5.74
CA LEU A 173 -17.00 -0.23 -6.57
C LEU A 173 -17.65 1.03 -7.17
N ALA A 174 -18.87 0.90 -7.72
CA ALA A 174 -19.64 2.03 -8.22
C ALA A 174 -19.97 3.05 -7.11
N LYS A 175 -20.36 2.59 -5.92
CA LYS A 175 -20.56 3.46 -4.74
C LYS A 175 -19.26 4.10 -4.27
N ALA A 176 -18.12 3.45 -4.43
CA ALA A 176 -16.80 4.02 -4.14
C ALA A 176 -16.39 5.07 -5.18
N GLY A 177 -17.04 5.12 -6.34
CA GLY A 177 -16.67 6.02 -7.43
C GLY A 177 -15.54 5.50 -8.30
N LEU A 178 -15.31 4.19 -8.25
CA LEU A 178 -14.35 3.49 -9.10
C LEU A 178 -15.08 3.11 -10.39
N GLY A 179 -14.69 3.74 -11.49
CA GLY A 179 -15.45 3.73 -12.75
C GLY A 179 -14.86 2.82 -13.82
N THR A 180 -13.84 2.03 -13.51
CA THR A 180 -13.28 1.05 -14.45
C THR A 180 -12.82 -0.22 -13.74
N VAL A 181 -12.92 -1.35 -14.42
CA VAL A 181 -12.52 -2.68 -13.92
C VAL A 181 -11.66 -3.37 -14.98
N ARG A 182 -10.57 -4.00 -14.56
CA ARG A 182 -9.71 -4.85 -15.38
C ARG A 182 -9.96 -6.32 -15.07
N ASP A 183 -10.30 -7.11 -16.08
CA ASP A 183 -10.65 -8.54 -15.94
C ASP A 183 -10.56 -9.28 -17.29
N SER A 184 -10.61 -10.61 -17.29
CA SER A 184 -10.68 -11.47 -18.48
C SER A 184 -11.09 -12.91 -18.11
N ASN A 185 -11.56 -13.66 -19.11
CA ASN A 185 -11.79 -15.10 -18.97
C ASN A 185 -10.64 -15.99 -19.48
N GLY A 186 -9.70 -15.48 -20.30
CA GLY A 186 -8.79 -16.35 -21.04
C GLY A 186 -9.18 -16.53 -22.52
N TRP A 187 -8.21 -16.67 -23.44
CA TRP A 187 -8.47 -17.03 -24.84
C TRP A 187 -9.01 -18.45 -24.95
N SER A 188 -8.32 -19.43 -24.36
CA SER A 188 -8.78 -20.83 -24.30
C SER A 188 -10.19 -20.96 -23.73
N ALA A 189 -10.53 -20.21 -22.68
CA ALA A 189 -11.88 -20.25 -22.10
C ALA A 189 -12.97 -19.67 -23.02
N ASN A 190 -12.64 -18.67 -23.84
CA ASN A 190 -13.56 -18.09 -24.80
C ASN A 190 -13.57 -18.82 -26.15
N GLU A 191 -12.61 -19.72 -26.43
CA GLU A 191 -12.52 -20.55 -27.63
C GLU A 191 -12.13 -21.99 -27.25
N PRO A 192 -13.01 -22.74 -26.57
CA PRO A 192 -12.61 -23.91 -25.78
C PRO A 192 -12.35 -25.18 -26.60
N THR A 193 -12.95 -25.31 -27.78
CA THR A 193 -12.95 -26.62 -28.48
C THR A 193 -12.72 -26.55 -29.98
N THR A 194 -13.22 -25.53 -30.66
CA THR A 194 -13.20 -25.44 -32.12
C THR A 194 -12.66 -24.10 -32.56
N ARG A 195 -11.65 -24.13 -33.43
CA ARG A 195 -11.03 -22.92 -33.98
C ARG A 195 -12.06 -22.01 -34.65
N GLY A 196 -12.07 -20.73 -34.31
CA GLY A 196 -12.99 -19.70 -34.79
C GLY A 196 -14.40 -19.75 -34.20
N VAL A 197 -14.67 -20.64 -33.25
CA VAL A 197 -15.98 -20.76 -32.58
C VAL A 197 -15.85 -20.29 -31.13
N TYR A 198 -16.33 -19.08 -30.88
CA TYR A 198 -16.20 -18.44 -29.58
C TYR A 198 -17.44 -18.65 -28.68
N ASP A 199 -17.20 -18.90 -27.40
CA ASP A 199 -18.21 -18.90 -26.33
C ASP A 199 -18.00 -17.71 -25.40
N TRP A 200 -18.89 -16.73 -25.49
CA TRP A 200 -18.84 -15.51 -24.68
C TRP A 200 -19.69 -15.59 -23.41
N SER A 201 -20.40 -16.69 -23.17
CA SER A 201 -21.44 -16.77 -22.12
C SER A 201 -20.92 -16.36 -20.73
N ARG A 202 -19.69 -16.78 -20.39
CA ARG A 202 -19.02 -16.40 -19.14
C ARG A 202 -18.67 -14.90 -19.09
N SER A 203 -18.23 -14.32 -20.22
CA SER A 203 -17.91 -12.89 -20.33
C SER A 203 -19.15 -12.00 -20.32
N ASP A 204 -20.20 -12.40 -21.05
CA ASP A 204 -21.46 -11.67 -21.18
C ASP A 204 -22.10 -11.39 -19.82
N GLY A 205 -22.07 -12.38 -18.92
CA GLY A 205 -22.69 -12.29 -17.61
C GLY A 205 -22.17 -11.12 -16.76
N TRP A 206 -20.86 -10.88 -16.75
CA TRP A 206 -20.27 -9.79 -15.96
C TRP A 206 -20.12 -8.49 -16.75
N MET A 207 -19.85 -8.53 -18.06
CA MET A 207 -19.76 -7.34 -18.92
C MET A 207 -21.07 -6.54 -18.95
N VAL A 208 -22.23 -7.22 -19.00
CA VAL A 208 -23.54 -6.56 -18.94
C VAL A 208 -23.73 -5.81 -17.61
N LYS A 209 -23.30 -6.40 -16.50
CA LYS A 209 -23.46 -5.79 -15.17
C LYS A 209 -22.50 -4.64 -14.93
N LEU A 210 -21.29 -4.67 -15.50
CA LEU A 210 -20.38 -3.52 -15.52
C LEU A 210 -21.05 -2.34 -16.24
N ASN A 211 -21.61 -2.57 -17.43
CA ASN A 211 -22.30 -1.54 -18.20
C ASN A 211 -23.51 -0.97 -17.42
N GLN A 212 -24.35 -1.82 -16.83
CA GLN A 212 -25.48 -1.39 -15.99
C GLN A 212 -25.04 -0.57 -14.75
N SER A 213 -23.83 -0.83 -14.25
CA SER A 213 -23.24 -0.11 -13.12
C SER A 213 -22.52 1.18 -13.56
N GLY A 214 -22.38 1.43 -14.87
CA GLY A 214 -21.63 2.55 -15.43
C GLY A 214 -20.12 2.41 -15.24
N ILE A 215 -19.60 1.18 -15.21
CA ILE A 215 -18.18 0.85 -15.05
C ILE A 215 -17.61 0.45 -16.42
N ASP A 216 -16.54 1.12 -16.83
CA ASP A 216 -15.82 0.88 -18.09
C ASP A 216 -14.88 -0.35 -17.98
N PRO A 217 -15.00 -1.38 -18.83
CA PRO A 217 -14.12 -2.54 -18.77
C PRO A 217 -12.80 -2.30 -19.51
N LEU A 218 -11.71 -2.76 -18.90
CA LEU A 218 -10.44 -3.07 -19.56
C LEU A 218 -10.34 -4.59 -19.67
N TYR A 219 -10.51 -5.14 -20.88
CA TYR A 219 -10.47 -6.59 -21.10
C TYR A 219 -9.06 -7.06 -21.46
N ILE A 220 -8.53 -8.05 -20.75
CA ILE A 220 -7.19 -8.59 -21.01
C ILE A 220 -7.27 -9.68 -22.09
N LEU A 221 -6.54 -9.51 -23.19
CA LEU A 221 -6.29 -10.53 -24.20
C LEU A 221 -5.16 -11.44 -23.70
N ALA A 222 -5.54 -12.48 -22.99
CA ALA A 222 -4.68 -13.50 -22.44
C ALA A 222 -5.56 -14.73 -22.19
N TYR A 223 -5.05 -15.91 -21.84
CA TYR A 223 -3.70 -16.35 -22.15
C TYR A 223 -3.70 -16.99 -23.56
N GLY A 224 -2.86 -17.99 -23.81
CA GLY A 224 -2.80 -18.81 -25.02
C GLY A 224 -4.01 -19.75 -25.24
N ASN A 225 -3.92 -20.52 -26.32
CA ASN A 225 -4.91 -21.53 -26.68
C ASN A 225 -4.24 -22.70 -27.44
N ASP A 226 -4.32 -23.89 -26.85
CA ASP A 226 -3.64 -25.09 -27.31
C ASP A 226 -4.22 -25.64 -28.61
N LEU A 227 -5.38 -25.12 -29.04
CA LEU A 227 -5.90 -25.34 -30.38
C LEU A 227 -4.92 -24.83 -31.45
N TYR A 228 -4.06 -23.86 -31.15
CA TYR A 228 -3.15 -23.23 -32.10
C TYR A 228 -1.67 -23.50 -31.79
N ASP A 229 -1.23 -23.19 -30.58
CA ASP A 229 0.15 -23.37 -30.13
C ASP A 229 0.17 -24.08 -28.77
N TRP A 230 1.01 -25.11 -28.64
CA TRP A 230 1.10 -25.95 -27.44
C TRP A 230 2.56 -26.25 -27.08
N TRP A 231 2.91 -26.13 -25.80
CA TRP A 231 4.25 -26.41 -25.30
C TRP A 231 4.24 -27.19 -23.99
N THR A 232 4.99 -28.30 -23.92
CA THR A 232 5.09 -29.18 -22.75
C THR A 232 6.47 -29.20 -22.08
N GLY A 233 7.46 -28.48 -22.61
CA GLY A 233 8.85 -28.56 -22.17
C GLY A 233 9.18 -27.81 -20.88
N GLY A 234 8.18 -27.55 -20.01
CA GLY A 234 8.32 -26.84 -18.74
C GLY A 234 8.40 -25.32 -18.86
N GLY A 235 8.37 -24.63 -17.72
CA GLY A 235 8.44 -23.15 -17.62
C GLY A 235 7.09 -22.43 -17.58
N CYS A 236 5.97 -23.11 -17.84
CA CYS A 236 4.63 -22.59 -17.56
C CYS A 236 4.38 -22.73 -16.04
N GLY A 237 4.05 -21.65 -15.33
CA GLY A 237 4.00 -21.65 -13.86
C GLY A 237 2.78 -22.34 -13.24
N GLY A 238 2.67 -23.65 -13.46
CA GLY A 238 1.74 -24.52 -12.73
C GLY A 238 0.30 -24.55 -13.22
N ASN A 239 -0.13 -23.60 -14.06
CA ASN A 239 -1.46 -23.62 -14.67
C ASN A 239 -1.36 -24.23 -16.07
N THR A 240 -1.40 -25.55 -16.12
CA THR A 240 -1.39 -26.33 -17.37
C THR A 240 -2.67 -26.09 -18.17
N GLU A 241 -2.50 -25.81 -19.48
CA GLU A 241 -3.48 -25.43 -20.52
C GLU A 241 -3.63 -23.92 -20.76
N GLY A 242 -3.21 -23.47 -21.95
CA GLY A 242 -3.45 -22.11 -22.41
C GLY A 242 -2.48 -21.04 -21.92
N ASP A 243 -1.26 -21.32 -21.46
CA ASP A 243 -0.25 -20.28 -21.13
C ASP A 243 0.81 -20.10 -22.24
N THR A 244 0.69 -20.87 -23.33
CA THR A 244 1.60 -20.80 -24.48
C THR A 244 1.31 -19.55 -25.30
N MET A 245 2.23 -18.58 -25.30
CA MET A 245 2.07 -17.39 -26.12
C MET A 245 2.15 -17.74 -27.62
N PRO A 246 1.32 -17.14 -28.49
CA PRO A 246 1.46 -17.31 -29.92
C PRO A 246 2.88 -17.12 -30.45
N TYR A 247 3.43 -18.18 -31.05
CA TYR A 247 4.77 -18.19 -31.65
C TYR A 247 4.81 -18.86 -33.03
N THR A 248 3.70 -19.43 -33.51
CA THR A 248 3.55 -19.79 -34.93
C THR A 248 2.70 -18.76 -35.67
N GLN A 249 2.72 -18.79 -37.00
CA GLN A 249 1.85 -17.94 -37.81
C GLN A 249 0.37 -18.24 -37.52
N ASP A 250 0.02 -19.53 -37.35
CA ASP A 250 -1.33 -19.98 -37.03
C ASP A 250 -1.79 -19.47 -35.66
N GLY A 251 -0.92 -19.51 -34.65
CA GLY A 251 -1.19 -18.89 -33.34
C GLY A 251 -1.36 -17.38 -33.40
N LEU A 252 -0.50 -16.67 -34.15
CA LEU A 252 -0.60 -15.22 -34.33
C LEU A 252 -1.92 -14.82 -35.00
N ASP A 253 -2.31 -15.54 -36.05
CA ASP A 253 -3.55 -15.30 -36.78
C ASP A 253 -4.78 -15.66 -35.93
N GLY A 254 -4.73 -16.78 -35.20
CA GLY A 254 -5.77 -17.20 -34.25
C GLY A 254 -6.02 -16.15 -33.16
N PHE A 255 -4.95 -15.66 -32.53
CA PHE A 255 -5.03 -14.67 -31.47
C PHE A 255 -5.53 -13.32 -31.98
N ALA A 256 -5.11 -12.91 -33.18
CA ALA A 256 -5.63 -11.70 -33.84
C ALA A 256 -7.12 -11.83 -34.18
N ASN A 257 -7.58 -12.99 -34.64
CA ASN A 257 -8.99 -13.28 -34.90
C ASN A 257 -9.82 -13.28 -33.62
N TYR A 258 -9.30 -13.83 -32.53
CA TYR A 258 -9.92 -13.77 -31.21
C TYR A 258 -10.11 -12.32 -30.74
N ALA A 259 -9.04 -11.51 -30.81
CA ALA A 259 -9.10 -10.09 -30.45
C ALA A 259 -10.15 -9.33 -31.29
N LYS A 260 -10.19 -9.59 -32.60
CA LYS A 260 -11.17 -9.02 -33.53
C LYS A 260 -12.60 -9.44 -33.18
N ALA A 261 -12.84 -10.73 -32.92
CA ALA A 261 -14.15 -11.24 -32.55
C ALA A 261 -14.64 -10.67 -31.21
N LEU A 262 -13.75 -10.55 -30.21
CA LEU A 262 -14.05 -9.97 -28.90
C LEU A 262 -14.56 -8.52 -29.02
N VAL A 263 -13.81 -7.65 -29.73
CA VAL A 263 -14.18 -6.23 -29.85
C VAL A 263 -15.41 -6.00 -30.73
N GLN A 264 -15.70 -6.93 -31.65
CA GLN A 264 -16.95 -6.90 -32.43
C GLN A 264 -18.15 -7.33 -31.58
N HIS A 265 -18.00 -8.41 -30.80
CA HIS A 265 -19.05 -8.94 -29.94
C HIS A 265 -19.50 -7.94 -28.87
N PHE A 266 -18.55 -7.34 -28.13
CA PHE A 266 -18.88 -6.39 -27.07
C PHE A 266 -19.19 -4.97 -27.56
N GLY A 267 -18.92 -4.66 -28.83
CA GLY A 267 -19.29 -3.39 -29.45
C GLY A 267 -18.89 -2.18 -28.60
N THR A 268 -19.79 -1.23 -28.43
CA THR A 268 -19.56 0.00 -27.65
C THR A 268 -19.37 -0.24 -26.15
N ASN A 269 -19.65 -1.44 -25.64
CA ASN A 269 -19.45 -1.78 -24.22
C ASN A 269 -18.00 -2.12 -23.90
N LEU A 270 -17.13 -2.24 -24.90
CA LEU A 270 -15.69 -2.45 -24.73
C LEU A 270 -14.92 -1.37 -25.51
N THR A 271 -14.23 -0.50 -24.77
CA THR A 271 -13.49 0.63 -25.32
C THR A 271 -11.99 0.43 -25.30
N SER A 272 -11.50 -0.54 -24.51
CA SER A 272 -10.09 -0.73 -24.23
C SER A 272 -9.76 -2.21 -24.02
N ILE A 273 -8.69 -2.68 -24.65
CA ILE A 273 -8.16 -4.04 -24.49
C ILE A 273 -6.67 -3.99 -24.17
N GLU A 274 -6.19 -4.97 -23.42
CA GLU A 274 -4.77 -5.13 -23.10
C GLU A 274 -4.19 -6.38 -23.72
N VAL A 275 -3.05 -6.25 -24.41
CA VAL A 275 -2.40 -7.37 -25.09
C VAL A 275 -1.47 -8.08 -24.12
N TRP A 276 -1.88 -9.29 -23.72
CA TRP A 276 -1.23 -10.20 -22.77
C TRP A 276 -1.26 -9.73 -21.30
N ASN A 277 -0.75 -10.56 -20.40
CA ASN A 277 -0.51 -10.24 -18.99
C ASN A 277 0.89 -10.71 -18.57
N GLU A 278 1.66 -9.80 -17.98
CA GLU A 278 2.98 -10.01 -17.37
C GLU A 278 3.94 -10.90 -18.16
N VAL A 279 4.32 -10.39 -19.32
CA VAL A 279 5.36 -10.97 -20.18
C VAL A 279 6.64 -11.26 -19.36
N TYR A 280 7.25 -12.45 -19.54
CA TYR A 280 8.43 -13.01 -18.83
C TYR A 280 8.25 -13.58 -17.42
N THR A 281 7.07 -13.48 -16.81
CA THR A 281 6.81 -14.23 -15.57
C THR A 281 6.36 -15.66 -15.93
N SER A 282 5.85 -16.40 -14.94
CA SER A 282 5.18 -17.68 -15.16
C SER A 282 4.04 -17.65 -16.19
N PHE A 283 3.52 -16.46 -16.52
CA PHE A 283 2.42 -16.23 -17.46
C PHE A 283 2.85 -16.20 -18.94
N TRP A 284 4.07 -16.66 -19.23
CA TRP A 284 4.53 -16.88 -20.59
C TRP A 284 5.38 -18.14 -20.67
N CYS A 285 4.97 -19.10 -21.50
CA CYS A 285 5.84 -20.22 -21.88
C CYS A 285 5.88 -20.48 -23.40
N GLY A 286 6.88 -21.27 -23.80
CA GLY A 286 7.13 -21.66 -25.19
C GLY A 286 8.51 -22.30 -25.35
N PRO A 287 8.86 -22.73 -26.58
CA PRO A 287 10.18 -23.28 -26.90
C PRO A 287 11.34 -22.37 -26.46
N PRO A 288 12.54 -22.91 -26.15
CA PRO A 288 13.67 -22.12 -25.64
C PRO A 288 14.08 -20.92 -26.51
N ASN A 289 13.92 -21.00 -27.82
CA ASN A 289 14.19 -19.86 -28.72
C ASN A 289 13.14 -18.75 -28.60
N VAL A 290 11.92 -19.08 -28.20
CA VAL A 290 10.83 -18.14 -27.91
C VAL A 290 11.10 -17.43 -26.59
N THR A 291 11.35 -18.21 -25.54
CA THR A 291 11.67 -17.71 -24.19
C THR A 291 13.08 -17.14 -24.07
N ALA A 292 13.93 -17.20 -25.10
CA ALA A 292 15.18 -16.44 -25.12
C ALA A 292 15.00 -15.04 -25.73
N ASN A 293 13.90 -14.78 -26.45
CA ASN A 293 13.72 -13.61 -27.31
C ASN A 293 12.35 -12.96 -27.15
N PHE A 294 11.83 -12.81 -25.92
CA PHE A 294 10.44 -12.40 -25.79
C PHE A 294 10.15 -10.98 -26.33
N SER A 295 11.14 -10.07 -26.46
CA SER A 295 10.97 -8.77 -27.16
C SER A 295 10.42 -8.97 -28.55
N VAL A 296 11.00 -9.93 -29.27
CA VAL A 296 10.67 -10.23 -30.66
C VAL A 296 9.28 -10.82 -30.74
N TRP A 297 8.98 -11.82 -29.90
CA TRP A 297 7.70 -12.52 -29.93
C TRP A 297 6.53 -11.65 -29.45
N TYR A 298 6.75 -10.81 -28.45
CA TYR A 298 5.74 -9.85 -28.02
C TYR A 298 5.46 -8.81 -29.10
N THR A 299 6.51 -8.35 -29.77
CA THR A 299 6.36 -7.45 -30.92
C THR A 299 5.56 -8.11 -32.05
N ASN A 300 5.76 -9.41 -32.31
CA ASN A 300 5.00 -10.14 -33.33
C ASN A 300 3.52 -10.25 -32.96
N VAL A 301 3.20 -10.55 -31.71
CA VAL A 301 1.81 -10.58 -31.22
C VAL A 301 1.15 -9.20 -31.32
N ALA A 302 1.83 -8.14 -30.88
CA ALA A 302 1.32 -6.77 -31.02
C ALA A 302 1.08 -6.40 -32.50
N LYS A 303 1.99 -6.79 -33.40
CA LYS A 303 1.87 -6.58 -34.86
C LYS A 303 0.70 -7.34 -35.48
N ALA A 304 0.32 -8.50 -34.94
CA ALA A 304 -0.84 -9.26 -35.40
C ALA A 304 -2.17 -8.65 -34.87
N VAL A 305 -2.23 -8.37 -33.56
CA VAL A 305 -3.45 -7.94 -32.88
C VAL A 305 -3.87 -6.51 -33.26
N TYR A 306 -2.94 -5.55 -33.21
CA TYR A 306 -3.26 -4.13 -33.40
C TYR A 306 -3.98 -3.84 -34.73
N PRO A 307 -3.42 -4.19 -35.92
CA PRO A 307 -4.12 -3.93 -37.17
C PRO A 307 -5.43 -4.71 -37.31
N ALA A 308 -5.52 -5.94 -36.77
CA ALA A 308 -6.75 -6.73 -36.81
C ALA A 308 -7.89 -6.03 -36.06
N VAL A 309 -7.63 -5.53 -34.85
CA VAL A 309 -8.59 -4.76 -34.05
C VAL A 309 -8.93 -3.44 -34.75
N LYS A 310 -7.93 -2.66 -35.17
CA LYS A 310 -8.16 -1.36 -35.82
C LYS A 310 -8.93 -1.46 -37.12
N SER A 311 -8.85 -2.60 -37.84
CA SER A 311 -9.61 -2.81 -39.08
C SER A 311 -11.13 -2.85 -38.89
N VAL A 312 -11.61 -3.21 -37.69
CA VAL A 312 -13.05 -3.31 -37.38
C VAL A 312 -13.52 -2.28 -36.36
N ARG A 313 -12.62 -1.86 -35.47
CA ARG A 313 -12.91 -0.97 -34.33
C ARG A 313 -11.73 -0.02 -34.11
N PRO A 314 -11.55 1.00 -34.97
CA PRO A 314 -10.45 1.96 -34.84
C PRO A 314 -10.51 2.78 -33.55
N ASP A 315 -11.69 2.88 -32.94
CA ASP A 315 -11.98 3.59 -31.70
C ASP A 315 -11.49 2.88 -30.43
N VAL A 316 -11.31 1.54 -30.47
CA VAL A 316 -10.87 0.77 -29.29
C VAL A 316 -9.40 1.02 -29.02
N LYS A 317 -9.05 1.39 -27.78
CA LYS A 317 -7.66 1.54 -27.32
C LYS A 317 -7.01 0.17 -27.16
N VAL A 318 -5.83 -0.01 -27.75
CA VAL A 318 -5.00 -1.22 -27.60
C VAL A 318 -3.82 -0.90 -26.69
N LEU A 319 -3.81 -1.46 -25.49
CA LEU A 319 -2.72 -1.33 -24.53
C LEU A 319 -1.66 -2.39 -24.83
N GLY A 320 -0.38 -2.01 -24.73
CA GLY A 320 0.76 -2.92 -24.87
C GLY A 320 1.83 -2.69 -23.82
N GLY A 321 2.71 -3.67 -23.64
CA GLY A 321 3.69 -3.72 -22.56
C GLY A 321 3.31 -4.80 -21.54
N ALA A 322 2.20 -4.57 -20.81
CA ALA A 322 1.61 -5.47 -19.80
C ALA A 322 2.69 -6.23 -19.02
N VAL A 323 3.62 -5.49 -18.43
CA VAL A 323 4.86 -6.02 -17.88
C VAL A 323 4.85 -5.88 -16.36
N ALA A 324 5.41 -6.86 -15.66
CA ALA A 324 5.72 -6.74 -14.24
C ALA A 324 6.70 -5.56 -14.03
N SER A 325 6.38 -4.62 -13.13
CA SER A 325 7.06 -3.33 -12.95
C SER A 325 6.79 -2.30 -14.06
N VAL A 326 7.55 -1.19 -14.06
CA VAL A 326 7.53 -0.18 -15.15
C VAL A 326 8.47 -0.59 -16.29
N ALA A 327 9.56 -1.27 -15.97
CA ALA A 327 10.56 -1.84 -16.89
C ALA A 327 10.95 -0.97 -18.12
N PRO A 328 11.44 0.28 -17.94
CA PRO A 328 11.88 1.14 -19.05
C PRO A 328 12.80 0.47 -20.10
N GLY A 329 13.75 -0.37 -19.68
CA GLY A 329 14.67 -1.07 -20.60
C GLY A 329 13.97 -2.06 -21.53
N TRP A 330 12.92 -2.72 -21.04
CA TRP A 330 12.10 -3.68 -21.76
C TRP A 330 11.29 -2.96 -22.83
N PHE A 331 10.63 -1.86 -22.45
CA PHE A 331 9.96 -0.99 -23.41
C PHE A 331 10.92 -0.46 -24.46
N GLU A 332 12.15 -0.08 -24.11
CA GLU A 332 13.14 0.33 -25.12
C GLU A 332 13.43 -0.82 -26.11
N SER A 333 13.55 -2.06 -25.62
CA SER A 333 13.76 -3.23 -26.49
C SER A 333 12.59 -3.45 -27.46
N LEU A 334 11.35 -3.26 -27.00
CA LEU A 334 10.15 -3.31 -27.83
C LEU A 334 10.13 -2.19 -28.87
N PHE A 335 10.48 -0.97 -28.46
CA PHE A 335 10.46 0.19 -29.34
C PHE A 335 11.54 0.11 -30.44
N LYS A 336 12.71 -0.45 -30.13
CA LYS A 336 13.76 -0.78 -31.13
C LYS A 336 13.26 -1.74 -32.21
N LEU A 337 12.31 -2.62 -31.88
CA LEU A 337 11.67 -3.55 -32.83
C LEU A 337 10.44 -2.95 -33.54
N GLY A 338 10.11 -1.69 -33.24
CA GLY A 338 8.98 -0.95 -33.83
C GLY A 338 7.64 -1.17 -33.14
N ALA A 339 7.59 -1.84 -31.99
CA ALA A 339 6.33 -2.17 -31.28
C ALA A 339 5.51 -0.93 -30.87
N ILE A 340 6.15 0.23 -30.67
CA ILE A 340 5.49 1.48 -30.27
C ILE A 340 4.37 1.93 -31.23
N ASN A 341 4.42 1.46 -32.48
CA ASN A 341 3.42 1.74 -33.52
C ASN A 341 2.19 0.82 -33.43
N TYR A 342 2.23 -0.22 -32.60
CA TYR A 342 1.20 -1.24 -32.45
C TYR A 342 0.59 -1.25 -31.04
N MET A 343 0.61 -0.09 -30.38
CA MET A 343 0.00 0.17 -29.09
C MET A 343 -0.42 1.64 -29.00
N ASP A 344 -1.60 1.90 -28.47
CA ASP A 344 -2.10 3.26 -28.22
C ASP A 344 -1.67 3.77 -26.84
N VAL A 345 -1.52 2.84 -25.89
CA VAL A 345 -1.28 3.09 -24.48
C VAL A 345 -0.21 2.12 -23.97
N LEU A 346 0.71 2.60 -23.13
CA LEU A 346 1.69 1.79 -22.44
C LEU A 346 1.10 1.27 -21.12
N SER A 347 1.07 -0.04 -20.95
CA SER A 347 0.59 -0.71 -19.74
C SER A 347 1.76 -1.14 -18.84
N VAL A 348 1.70 -0.78 -17.56
CA VAL A 348 2.74 -1.06 -16.56
C VAL A 348 2.15 -1.58 -15.26
N HIS A 349 2.87 -2.44 -14.54
CA HIS A 349 2.46 -2.96 -13.23
C HIS A 349 3.42 -2.50 -12.11
N PRO A 350 3.39 -1.23 -11.67
CA PRO A 350 4.38 -0.65 -10.74
C PRO A 350 4.25 -1.16 -9.29
N TYR A 351 4.43 -2.45 -9.05
CA TYR A 351 4.60 -3.00 -7.71
C TYR A 351 5.95 -2.57 -7.13
N TYR A 352 5.91 -1.82 -6.02
CA TYR A 352 7.09 -1.29 -5.35
C TYR A 352 6.98 -1.45 -3.83
N VAL A 353 8.12 -1.50 -3.14
CA VAL A 353 8.16 -1.52 -1.67
C VAL A 353 7.62 -0.21 -1.09
N LEU A 354 8.07 0.94 -1.61
CA LEU A 354 7.55 2.25 -1.24
C LEU A 354 6.82 2.92 -2.42
N PRO A 355 5.73 3.66 -2.15
CA PRO A 355 4.96 4.35 -3.19
C PRO A 355 5.79 5.27 -4.10
N GLU A 356 6.68 6.07 -3.52
CA GLU A 356 7.45 7.08 -4.24
C GLU A 356 8.57 6.48 -5.10
N ASN A 357 8.80 5.16 -5.07
CA ASN A 357 9.78 4.47 -5.92
C ASN A 357 9.48 4.57 -7.41
N VAL A 358 8.20 4.74 -7.73
CA VAL A 358 7.70 4.87 -9.10
C VAL A 358 8.27 6.10 -9.82
N GLU A 359 8.72 7.10 -9.06
CA GLU A 359 9.25 8.35 -9.58
C GLU A 359 10.64 8.22 -10.23
N ALA A 360 11.36 7.10 -10.03
CA ALA A 360 12.57 6.82 -10.82
C ALA A 360 12.21 6.37 -12.24
N SER A 361 11.30 5.40 -12.35
CA SER A 361 11.12 4.62 -13.57
C SER A 361 10.18 5.29 -14.58
N LEU A 362 9.13 5.97 -14.11
CA LEU A 362 8.15 6.60 -15.02
C LEU A 362 8.76 7.73 -15.87
N PRO A 363 9.54 8.68 -15.32
CA PRO A 363 10.21 9.69 -16.15
C PRO A 363 11.13 9.08 -17.20
N GLU A 364 11.84 8.00 -16.84
CA GLU A 364 12.71 7.30 -17.77
C GLU A 364 11.91 6.66 -18.91
N LEU A 365 10.80 5.97 -18.60
CA LEU A 365 9.91 5.40 -19.61
C LEU A 365 9.36 6.48 -20.55
N GLN A 366 8.95 7.64 -20.02
CA GLN A 366 8.48 8.77 -20.83
C GLN A 366 9.57 9.31 -21.76
N ALA A 367 10.79 9.47 -21.24
CA ALA A 367 11.95 9.92 -22.03
C ALA A 367 12.28 8.92 -23.14
N ILE A 368 12.28 7.62 -22.83
CA ILE A 368 12.47 6.54 -23.80
C ILE A 368 11.36 6.58 -24.86
N ALA A 369 10.08 6.63 -24.49
CA ALA A 369 8.98 6.67 -25.45
C ALA A 369 9.10 7.85 -26.42
N THR A 370 9.51 9.02 -25.92
CA THR A 370 9.71 10.23 -26.74
C THR A 370 10.84 10.09 -27.76
N LYS A 371 11.85 9.25 -27.50
CA LYS A 371 12.93 8.95 -28.45
C LYS A 371 12.44 8.14 -29.66
N TYR A 372 11.40 7.32 -29.51
CA TYR A 372 10.92 6.41 -30.55
C TYR A 372 9.58 6.82 -31.17
N SER A 373 8.87 7.80 -30.60
CA SER A 373 7.59 8.29 -31.13
C SER A 373 7.43 9.80 -30.88
N ALA A 374 7.03 10.53 -31.92
CA ALA A 374 6.62 11.93 -31.80
C ALA A 374 5.24 12.09 -31.16
N VAL A 375 4.42 11.03 -31.18
CA VAL A 375 3.12 10.98 -30.49
C VAL A 375 3.36 10.50 -29.07
N THR A 376 2.99 11.34 -28.09
CA THR A 376 3.00 10.94 -26.68
C THR A 376 2.00 9.81 -26.46
N LYS A 377 2.49 8.70 -25.91
CA LYS A 377 1.65 7.57 -25.50
C LYS A 377 1.13 7.81 -24.09
N GLU A 378 -0.15 7.52 -23.86
CA GLU A 378 -0.68 7.44 -22.49
C GLU A 378 -0.01 6.29 -21.74
N ILE A 379 0.09 6.41 -20.42
CA ILE A 379 0.57 5.33 -19.54
C ILE A 379 -0.55 4.97 -18.59
N TRP A 380 -0.93 3.70 -18.53
CA TRP A 380 -1.90 3.19 -17.57
C TRP A 380 -1.19 2.21 -16.63
N ALA A 381 -1.39 2.39 -15.34
CA ALA A 381 -0.96 1.41 -14.35
C ALA A 381 -2.09 0.39 -14.18
N THR A 382 -2.01 -0.70 -14.94
CA THR A 382 -3.06 -1.71 -15.04
C THR A 382 -3.02 -2.71 -13.89
N GLU A 383 -1.95 -2.69 -13.09
CA GLU A 383 -1.91 -3.29 -11.75
C GLU A 383 -0.96 -2.54 -10.82
N TYR A 384 -1.32 -2.42 -9.54
CA TYR A 384 -0.41 -2.07 -8.45
C TYR A 384 -1.13 -2.32 -7.12
N GLY A 385 -0.38 -2.66 -6.07
CA GLY A 385 -0.98 -2.97 -4.78
C GLY A 385 0.02 -3.51 -3.77
N TRP A 386 -0.50 -3.85 -2.59
CA TRP A 386 0.23 -4.55 -1.54
C TRP A 386 -0.66 -5.63 -0.92
N SER A 387 -0.22 -6.88 -0.94
CA SER A 387 -0.88 -7.99 -0.26
C SER A 387 -0.57 -7.93 1.23
N THR A 388 -1.59 -8.02 2.09
CA THR A 388 -1.35 -8.30 3.51
C THR A 388 -2.56 -8.90 4.21
N SER A 389 -2.35 -10.04 4.86
CA SER A 389 -3.34 -10.64 5.76
C SER A 389 -3.34 -10.00 7.16
N ASN A 390 -2.37 -9.13 7.46
CA ASN A 390 -2.24 -8.46 8.75
C ASN A 390 -3.16 -7.22 8.82
N GLU A 391 -4.19 -7.27 9.67
CA GLU A 391 -5.16 -6.18 9.85
C GLU A 391 -4.54 -4.83 10.20
N ARG A 392 -3.43 -4.82 10.97
CA ARG A 392 -2.72 -3.58 11.33
C ARG A 392 -1.97 -3.01 10.13
N ALA A 393 -1.38 -3.88 9.29
CA ALA A 393 -0.67 -3.47 8.08
C ALA A 393 -1.63 -2.88 7.02
N ARG A 394 -2.91 -3.28 6.99
CA ARG A 394 -3.91 -2.73 6.07
C ARG A 394 -4.14 -1.20 6.21
N TYR A 395 -3.80 -0.62 7.36
CA TYR A 395 -3.80 0.85 7.53
C TYR A 395 -2.69 1.52 6.72
N SER A 396 -1.50 0.90 6.67
CA SER A 396 -0.40 1.37 5.83
C SER A 396 -0.71 1.21 4.34
N VAL A 397 -1.37 0.11 3.95
CA VAL A 397 -1.84 -0.12 2.57
C VAL A 397 -2.76 1.02 2.11
N ALA A 398 -3.65 1.52 2.97
CA ALA A 398 -4.50 2.68 2.64
C ALA A 398 -3.69 3.95 2.35
N LYS A 399 -2.63 4.23 3.12
CA LYS A 399 -1.71 5.35 2.87
C LYS A 399 -0.97 5.16 1.55
N TYR A 400 -0.47 3.95 1.31
CA TYR A 400 0.35 3.61 0.16
C TYR A 400 -0.45 3.67 -1.14
N LEU A 401 -1.71 3.21 -1.13
CA LEU A 401 -2.64 3.36 -2.24
C LEU A 401 -2.72 4.82 -2.68
N VAL A 402 -3.04 5.73 -1.76
CA VAL A 402 -3.23 7.14 -2.10
C VAL A 402 -1.91 7.78 -2.56
N ARG A 403 -0.80 7.50 -1.86
CA ARG A 403 0.53 8.04 -2.21
C ARG A 403 0.98 7.56 -3.59
N GLN A 404 0.87 6.26 -3.89
CA GLN A 404 1.37 5.73 -5.16
C GLN A 404 0.50 6.19 -6.32
N THR A 405 -0.83 6.23 -6.13
CA THR A 405 -1.76 6.74 -7.16
C THR A 405 -1.41 8.19 -7.52
N LEU A 406 -1.17 9.04 -6.53
CA LEU A 406 -0.78 10.44 -6.74
C LEU A 406 0.62 10.57 -7.34
N ALA A 407 1.61 9.81 -6.85
CA ALA A 407 2.98 9.82 -7.35
C ALA A 407 3.04 9.37 -8.82
N GLN A 408 2.34 8.30 -9.18
CA GLN A 408 2.20 7.84 -10.57
C GLN A 408 1.58 8.93 -11.47
N GLY A 409 0.51 9.58 -10.98
CA GLY A 409 -0.17 10.64 -11.73
C GLY A 409 0.70 11.88 -12.00
N LEU A 410 1.70 12.15 -11.16
CA LEU A 410 2.69 13.22 -11.41
C LEU A 410 3.51 12.96 -12.68
N TYR A 411 3.73 11.70 -13.03
CA TYR A 411 4.57 11.27 -14.13
C TYR A 411 3.77 10.60 -15.25
N GLY A 412 2.57 11.15 -15.50
CA GLY A 412 1.80 10.89 -16.71
C GLY A 412 0.95 9.63 -16.71
N VAL A 413 0.81 8.93 -15.58
CA VAL A 413 -0.16 7.82 -15.49
C VAL A 413 -1.57 8.40 -15.46
N THR A 414 -2.42 7.97 -16.39
CA THR A 414 -3.78 8.52 -16.58
C THR A 414 -4.91 7.61 -16.12
N ARG A 415 -4.64 6.31 -15.95
CA ARG A 415 -5.55 5.34 -15.33
C ARG A 415 -4.80 4.45 -14.35
N HIS A 416 -5.48 4.13 -13.25
CA HIS A 416 -4.93 3.36 -12.13
C HIS A 416 -5.87 2.21 -11.78
N TYR A 417 -5.37 1.00 -11.84
CA TYR A 417 -6.10 -0.22 -11.50
C TYR A 417 -5.44 -0.85 -10.28
N TRP A 418 -6.06 -0.68 -9.11
CA TRP A 418 -5.58 -1.31 -7.88
C TRP A 418 -5.80 -2.81 -7.97
N TYR A 419 -4.75 -3.60 -7.78
CA TYR A 419 -4.87 -5.04 -7.60
C TYR A 419 -5.06 -5.30 -6.10
N ASP A 420 -6.22 -5.78 -5.66
CA ASP A 420 -7.45 -6.10 -6.38
C ASP A 420 -8.70 -5.60 -5.62
N ALA A 421 -9.89 -5.83 -6.18
CA ALA A 421 -11.15 -5.38 -5.61
C ALA A 421 -11.54 -6.15 -4.34
N VAL A 422 -11.34 -7.47 -4.34
CA VAL A 422 -11.76 -8.40 -3.30
C VAL A 422 -10.59 -9.33 -3.03
N ASP A 423 -10.25 -9.55 -1.74
CA ASP A 423 -9.18 -10.47 -1.37
C ASP A 423 -9.38 -11.84 -2.09
N ASP A 424 -8.30 -12.51 -2.44
CA ASP A 424 -8.35 -13.87 -2.98
C ASP A 424 -8.44 -14.90 -1.84
N ALA A 425 -8.63 -16.18 -2.20
CA ALA A 425 -8.50 -17.26 -1.23
C ALA A 425 -7.04 -17.49 -0.79
N TRP A 426 -6.08 -17.11 -1.63
CA TRP A 426 -4.63 -17.30 -1.43
C TRP A 426 -3.87 -16.00 -1.20
N ASP A 427 -4.47 -14.84 -1.50
CA ASP A 427 -3.83 -13.53 -1.41
C ASP A 427 -4.74 -12.46 -0.78
N SER A 428 -4.16 -11.40 -0.23
CA SER A 428 -4.88 -10.39 0.57
C SER A 428 -4.64 -8.95 0.09
N PHE A 429 -4.80 -8.73 -1.21
CA PHE A 429 -4.68 -7.42 -1.88
C PHE A 429 -5.95 -6.56 -1.80
N GLY A 430 -7.08 -7.19 -1.46
CA GLY A 430 -8.41 -6.66 -1.67
C GLY A 430 -8.71 -5.34 -0.98
N LEU A 431 -9.42 -4.47 -1.70
CA LEU A 431 -10.15 -3.37 -1.07
C LEU A 431 -11.31 -3.88 -0.19
N LEU A 432 -11.88 -5.03 -0.54
CA LEU A 432 -12.95 -5.73 0.17
C LEU A 432 -12.47 -7.13 0.58
N LYS A 433 -13.02 -7.69 1.65
CA LYS A 433 -12.68 -9.06 2.07
C LYS A 433 -13.54 -10.11 1.37
N ASN A 434 -12.93 -11.23 1.00
CA ASN A 434 -13.61 -12.41 0.46
C ASN A 434 -14.34 -13.23 1.54
N THR A 435 -13.73 -13.32 2.71
CA THR A 435 -14.12 -14.30 3.73
C THR A 435 -15.48 -13.98 4.34
N ALA A 436 -16.35 -14.98 4.43
CA ALA A 436 -17.59 -14.92 5.21
C ALA A 436 -17.34 -14.69 6.71
N TYR A 437 -16.12 -14.99 7.20
CA TYR A 437 -15.66 -14.64 8.54
C TYR A 437 -15.58 -13.11 8.67
N ARG A 438 -16.52 -12.52 9.41
CA ARG A 438 -16.77 -11.07 9.61
C ARG A 438 -17.71 -10.38 8.60
N GLY A 439 -18.22 -11.12 7.62
CA GLY A 439 -19.20 -10.68 6.61
C GLY A 439 -18.62 -10.60 5.19
N PRO A 440 -19.37 -11.00 4.14
CA PRO A 440 -18.87 -10.94 2.76
C PRO A 440 -18.68 -9.48 2.34
N LEU A 441 -17.58 -9.20 1.64
CA LEU A 441 -17.27 -7.89 1.07
C LEU A 441 -17.23 -6.75 2.10
N VAL A 442 -16.78 -7.04 3.33
CA VAL A 442 -16.49 -5.97 4.30
C VAL A 442 -15.29 -5.13 3.83
N PRO A 443 -15.32 -3.81 3.99
CA PRO A 443 -14.29 -2.94 3.48
C PRO A 443 -13.01 -3.07 4.30
N ASN A 444 -11.88 -3.03 3.60
CA ASN A 444 -10.58 -2.71 4.16
C ASN A 444 -10.38 -1.18 4.19
N PRO A 445 -9.48 -0.64 5.04
CA PRO A 445 -9.24 0.80 5.13
C PRO A 445 -8.88 1.47 3.80
N ALA A 446 -8.23 0.73 2.90
CA ALA A 446 -7.83 1.19 1.57
C ALA A 446 -9.04 1.49 0.66
N PHE A 447 -10.15 0.76 0.81
CA PHE A 447 -11.37 1.02 0.04
C PHE A 447 -11.91 2.42 0.26
N VAL A 448 -12.00 2.86 1.52
CA VAL A 448 -12.51 4.19 1.88
C VAL A 448 -11.52 5.27 1.48
N ALA A 449 -10.22 5.04 1.65
CA ALA A 449 -9.17 5.95 1.20
C ALA A 449 -9.23 6.18 -0.33
N TYR A 450 -9.39 5.11 -1.11
CA TYR A 450 -9.50 5.20 -2.56
C TYR A 450 -10.81 5.89 -3.00
N ALA A 451 -11.91 5.57 -2.32
CA ALA A 451 -13.21 6.20 -2.52
C ALA A 451 -13.14 7.73 -2.27
N ASN A 452 -12.44 8.16 -1.23
CA ASN A 452 -12.24 9.58 -0.92
C ASN A 452 -11.36 10.27 -1.98
N LEU A 453 -10.24 9.65 -2.36
CA LEU A 453 -9.37 10.12 -3.45
C LEU A 453 -10.15 10.31 -4.76
N ALA A 454 -10.93 9.29 -5.15
CA ALA A 454 -11.72 9.30 -6.37
C ALA A 454 -12.73 10.44 -6.40
N ARG A 455 -13.37 10.77 -5.28
CA ARG A 455 -14.32 11.89 -5.16
C ARG A 455 -13.65 13.25 -5.27
N LEU A 456 -12.60 13.45 -4.47
CA LEU A 456 -11.93 14.76 -4.37
C LEU A 456 -11.24 15.13 -5.68
N LEU A 457 -10.73 14.15 -6.40
CA LEU A 457 -10.00 14.34 -7.65
C LEU A 457 -10.76 13.90 -8.90
N ASN A 458 -12.07 13.61 -8.80
CA ASN A 458 -12.89 13.31 -9.97
C ASN A 458 -12.85 14.48 -10.95
N ALA A 459 -12.52 14.20 -12.22
CA ALA A 459 -12.31 15.19 -13.27
C ALA A 459 -11.33 16.34 -12.92
N ALA A 460 -10.58 16.23 -11.82
CA ALA A 460 -9.62 17.24 -11.43
C ALA A 460 -8.37 17.14 -12.31
N THR A 461 -7.79 18.28 -12.68
CA THR A 461 -6.57 18.36 -13.49
C THR A 461 -5.41 18.78 -12.62
N PHE A 462 -4.31 18.02 -12.69
CA PHE A 462 -3.08 18.40 -12.01
C PHE A 462 -2.57 19.74 -12.59
N GLN A 463 -2.15 20.65 -11.71
CA GLN A 463 -1.65 21.97 -12.09
C GLN A 463 -0.15 22.05 -11.89
N LYS A 464 0.31 21.78 -10.66
CA LYS A 464 1.72 21.82 -10.28
C LYS A 464 1.96 21.17 -8.93
N ARG A 465 3.20 20.76 -8.72
CA ARG A 465 3.76 20.62 -7.37
C ARG A 465 4.09 22.02 -6.86
N VAL A 466 3.54 22.40 -5.71
CA VAL A 466 3.67 23.76 -5.17
C VAL A 466 5.04 23.97 -4.51
N ASN A 467 5.69 22.88 -4.09
CA ASN A 467 6.96 22.86 -3.38
C ASN A 467 8.06 22.06 -4.13
N PRO A 468 8.34 22.36 -5.41
CA PRO A 468 9.33 21.59 -6.19
C PRO A 468 10.73 21.60 -5.58
N GLU A 469 11.09 22.67 -4.86
CA GLU A 469 12.35 22.83 -4.14
C GLU A 469 12.57 21.81 -3.04
N LEU A 470 11.46 21.28 -2.48
CA LEU A 470 11.52 20.23 -1.48
C LEU A 470 11.58 18.83 -2.11
N GLY A 471 11.85 18.72 -3.41
CA GLY A 471 12.07 17.43 -4.08
C GLY A 471 10.98 16.42 -3.71
N ARG A 472 11.35 15.18 -3.40
CA ARG A 472 10.44 14.06 -3.07
C ARG A 472 10.16 13.90 -1.56
N ARG A 473 10.26 15.00 -0.81
CA ARG A 473 10.29 15.01 0.67
C ARG A 473 8.95 15.33 1.27
N ALA A 474 8.28 16.27 0.62
CA ALA A 474 6.91 16.63 0.93
C ALA A 474 6.17 16.93 -0.36
N TYR A 475 4.88 16.67 -0.36
CA TYR A 475 4.07 16.70 -1.55
C TYR A 475 2.93 17.66 -1.29
N VAL A 476 2.93 18.77 -2.01
CA VAL A 476 1.79 19.69 -2.08
C VAL A 476 1.39 19.76 -3.54
N LEU A 477 0.47 18.87 -3.90
CA LEU A 477 0.05 18.69 -5.28
C LEU A 477 -1.23 19.48 -5.51
N LEU A 478 -1.16 20.54 -6.31
CA LEU A 478 -2.31 21.37 -6.61
C LEU A 478 -3.07 20.80 -7.81
N PHE A 479 -4.36 20.61 -7.63
CA PHE A 479 -5.31 20.23 -8.66
C PHE A 479 -6.39 21.30 -8.81
N LYS A 480 -6.81 21.53 -10.06
CA LYS A 480 -8.02 22.28 -10.39
C LYS A 480 -9.17 21.30 -10.49
N SER A 481 -10.11 21.38 -9.55
CA SER A 481 -11.31 20.54 -9.53
C SER A 481 -12.51 21.33 -10.06
N PRO A 482 -13.33 20.76 -10.97
CA PRO A 482 -14.58 21.39 -11.38
C PRO A 482 -15.57 21.50 -10.21
N THR A 483 -15.52 20.57 -9.26
CA THR A 483 -16.42 20.51 -8.10
C THR A 483 -15.95 21.42 -6.96
N TYR A 484 -14.65 21.42 -6.67
CA TYR A 484 -14.09 22.04 -5.46
C TYR A 484 -13.24 23.29 -5.75
N GLY A 485 -13.05 23.66 -7.03
CA GLY A 485 -12.17 24.74 -7.45
C GLY A 485 -10.69 24.36 -7.31
N GLN A 486 -10.13 24.47 -6.10
CA GLN A 486 -8.76 24.07 -5.79
C GLN A 486 -8.73 22.96 -4.74
N VAL A 487 -8.01 21.89 -5.06
CA VAL A 487 -7.74 20.78 -4.15
C VAL A 487 -6.23 20.59 -4.07
N ARG A 488 -5.69 20.50 -2.86
CA ARG A 488 -4.28 20.14 -2.65
C ARG A 488 -4.20 18.79 -1.99
N ALA A 489 -3.49 17.83 -2.59
CA ALA A 489 -3.10 16.60 -1.90
C ALA A 489 -1.79 16.83 -1.16
N LEU A 490 -1.74 16.43 0.12
CA LEU A 490 -0.72 16.81 1.08
C LEU A 490 -0.18 15.59 1.81
N TRP A 491 1.14 15.33 1.76
CA TRP A 491 1.83 14.37 2.64
C TRP A 491 3.33 14.66 2.73
N THR A 492 4.03 13.99 3.65
CA THR A 492 5.48 14.01 3.76
C THR A 492 6.03 12.59 3.86
N THR A 493 7.23 12.37 3.33
CA THR A 493 7.99 11.11 3.49
C THR A 493 9.03 11.22 4.60
N LEU A 494 9.18 12.41 5.20
CA LEU A 494 10.09 12.65 6.32
C LEU A 494 9.61 11.92 7.59
N PRO A 495 10.54 11.45 8.45
CA PRO A 495 10.21 10.66 9.64
C PRO A 495 9.60 11.47 10.80
N TYR A 496 9.21 12.72 10.56
CA TYR A 496 8.62 13.61 11.54
C TYR A 496 7.54 14.48 10.89
N ASP A 497 6.57 14.88 11.71
CA ASP A 497 5.52 15.80 11.30
C ASP A 497 6.12 17.14 10.88
N ASN A 498 5.64 17.66 9.75
CA ASN A 498 6.05 18.96 9.22
C ASN A 498 4.86 19.90 9.20
N VAL A 499 5.07 21.19 9.39
CA VAL A 499 3.97 22.16 9.40
C VAL A 499 4.01 22.98 8.11
N LEU A 500 2.93 23.00 7.36
CA LEU A 500 2.74 23.85 6.20
C LEU A 500 1.98 25.12 6.60
N TYR A 501 2.54 26.28 6.29
CA TYR A 501 1.88 27.59 6.47
C TYR A 501 1.42 28.16 5.13
N LEU A 502 0.13 28.46 5.04
CA LEU A 502 -0.55 28.97 3.85
C LEU A 502 -1.26 30.28 4.16
N ARG A 503 -1.38 31.17 3.15
CA ARG A 503 -2.26 32.33 3.22
C ARG A 503 -3.60 32.04 2.56
N ALA A 504 -4.68 32.32 3.28
CA ALA A 504 -6.04 32.22 2.78
C ALA A 504 -6.91 33.36 3.33
N SER A 505 -7.79 33.89 2.48
CA SER A 505 -8.73 34.95 2.84
C SER A 505 -10.10 34.42 3.29
N LYS A 506 -10.31 33.10 3.21
CA LYS A 506 -11.55 32.41 3.59
C LYS A 506 -11.20 31.09 4.29
N PRO A 507 -12.11 30.54 5.12
CA PRO A 507 -11.96 29.19 5.66
C PRO A 507 -11.67 28.15 4.58
N LEU A 508 -10.74 27.25 4.88
CA LEU A 508 -10.41 26.09 4.06
C LEU A 508 -11.03 24.83 4.69
N THR A 509 -11.21 23.78 3.91
CA THR A 509 -11.66 22.48 4.42
C THR A 509 -10.55 21.47 4.27
N LEU A 510 -10.07 20.93 5.38
CA LEU A 510 -9.11 19.82 5.39
C LEU A 510 -9.88 18.51 5.50
N PHE A 511 -9.75 17.66 4.49
CA PHE A 511 -10.20 16.27 4.51
C PHE A 511 -9.03 15.39 4.92
N ASP A 512 -9.27 14.48 5.86
CA ASP A 512 -8.37 13.38 6.14
C ASP A 512 -8.41 12.33 5.02
N ILE A 513 -7.57 11.30 5.11
CA ILE A 513 -7.48 10.24 4.11
C ILE A 513 -8.81 9.49 3.92
N GLN A 514 -9.65 9.40 4.95
CA GLN A 514 -10.91 8.66 4.98
C GLN A 514 -12.13 9.50 4.60
N GLY A 515 -11.95 10.81 4.39
CA GLY A 515 -12.99 11.75 4.02
C GLY A 515 -13.68 12.43 5.21
N GLY A 516 -13.23 12.16 6.45
CA GLY A 516 -13.56 13.02 7.58
C GLY A 516 -13.00 14.42 7.32
N ASN A 517 -13.72 15.47 7.72
CA ASN A 517 -13.29 16.83 7.41
C ASN A 517 -13.32 17.77 8.61
N THR A 518 -12.50 18.82 8.53
CA THR A 518 -12.42 19.89 9.52
C THR A 518 -12.28 21.21 8.78
N THR A 519 -12.94 22.24 9.29
CA THR A 519 -12.79 23.60 8.75
C THR A 519 -11.59 24.27 9.42
N LEU A 520 -10.66 24.77 8.60
CA LEU A 520 -9.51 25.55 9.02
C LEU A 520 -9.78 27.03 8.76
N THR A 521 -9.98 27.79 9.83
CA THR A 521 -10.21 29.24 9.74
C THR A 521 -8.86 29.97 9.74
N PRO A 522 -8.58 30.86 8.77
CA PRO A 522 -7.40 31.70 8.79
C PRO A 522 -7.36 32.56 10.05
N ASP A 523 -6.17 32.75 10.62
CA ASP A 523 -5.98 33.67 11.74
C ASP A 523 -6.13 35.15 11.31
N ALA A 524 -5.93 36.08 12.24
CA ALA A 524 -6.03 37.52 11.97
C ALA A 524 -5.07 38.02 10.87
N SER A 525 -3.97 37.30 10.62
CA SER A 525 -3.02 37.60 9.55
C SER A 525 -3.38 36.88 8.24
N GLY A 526 -4.40 36.02 8.24
CA GLY A 526 -4.80 35.18 7.12
C GLY A 526 -3.98 33.89 7.01
N ALA A 527 -3.23 33.49 8.05
CA ALA A 527 -2.45 32.26 8.05
C ALA A 527 -3.31 31.04 8.39
N VAL A 528 -3.06 29.94 7.68
CA VAL A 528 -3.62 28.62 7.95
C VAL A 528 -2.46 27.65 8.14
N ARG A 529 -2.54 26.87 9.23
CA ARG A 529 -1.56 25.86 9.61
C ARG A 529 -2.08 24.46 9.26
N VAL A 530 -1.29 23.67 8.54
CA VAL A 530 -1.60 22.26 8.24
C VAL A 530 -0.41 21.38 8.64
N THR A 531 -0.63 20.39 9.49
CA THR A 531 0.41 19.41 9.82
C THR A 531 0.43 18.32 8.76
N LEU A 532 1.56 18.15 8.08
CA LEU A 532 1.81 17.06 7.15
C LEU A 532 2.41 15.88 7.88
N THR A 533 1.88 14.70 7.55
CA THR A 533 2.33 13.41 8.06
C THR A 533 2.57 12.45 6.88
N ASP A 534 2.93 11.21 7.18
CA ASP A 534 3.01 10.12 6.20
C ASP A 534 1.65 9.68 5.62
N THR A 535 0.56 10.21 6.19
CA THR A 535 -0.82 9.91 5.84
C THR A 535 -1.39 11.04 4.98
N PRO A 536 -1.73 10.77 3.71
CA PRO A 536 -2.28 11.79 2.82
C PRO A 536 -3.50 12.51 3.38
N GLN A 537 -3.55 13.81 3.14
CA GLN A 537 -4.69 14.68 3.44
C GLN A 537 -5.01 15.53 2.22
N PHE A 538 -6.22 16.10 2.18
CA PHE A 538 -6.66 16.94 1.08
C PHE A 538 -7.20 18.27 1.58
N LEU A 539 -6.58 19.37 1.15
CA LEU A 539 -7.01 20.72 1.49
C LEU A 539 -7.80 21.33 0.34
N VAL A 540 -9.07 21.61 0.59
CA VAL A 540 -10.00 22.23 -0.34
C VAL A 540 -10.15 23.71 -0.02
N GLY A 541 -10.05 24.53 -1.06
CA GLY A 541 -10.24 25.99 -0.98
C GLY A 541 -9.10 26.78 -1.61
N GLY A 542 -9.39 28.05 -1.90
CA GLY A 542 -8.45 28.97 -2.52
C GLY A 542 -7.39 29.45 -1.52
N THR A 543 -6.11 29.35 -1.90
CA THR A 543 -5.00 29.98 -1.16
C THR A 543 -4.25 30.93 -2.09
N THR A 544 -3.61 31.95 -1.53
CA THR A 544 -2.88 32.97 -2.30
C THR A 544 -1.39 32.66 -2.38
N THR A 545 -0.76 32.29 -1.26
CA THR A 545 0.68 31.98 -1.20
C THR A 545 0.97 30.88 -0.19
N MET A 546 2.07 30.17 -0.41
CA MET A 546 2.70 29.29 0.57
C MET A 546 3.86 30.07 1.18
N GLU A 547 3.88 30.20 2.51
CA GLU A 547 4.84 31.11 3.17
C GLU A 547 6.06 30.39 3.68
N SER A 548 5.88 29.21 4.25
CA SER A 548 7.00 28.44 4.78
C SER A 548 6.60 27.01 5.09
N TRP A 549 7.65 26.20 5.22
CA TRP A 549 7.61 24.80 5.61
C TRP A 549 8.32 24.62 6.93
N GLY A 550 7.63 24.11 7.93
CA GLY A 550 8.14 23.37 9.08
C GLY A 550 8.86 24.16 10.16
N ASP A 551 8.37 23.97 11.38
CA ASP A 551 9.13 23.98 12.64
C ASP A 551 10.09 22.77 12.75
N SER A 552 10.44 22.08 11.64
CA SER A 552 11.54 21.14 11.69
C SER A 552 12.79 21.94 12.05
N PRO A 553 13.51 21.58 13.14
CA PRO A 553 14.74 22.28 13.47
C PRO A 553 15.78 22.13 12.36
N TYR A 554 15.57 21.25 11.36
CA TYR A 554 16.49 21.03 10.26
C TYR A 554 15.87 21.25 8.87
N ALA A 555 16.61 21.90 7.97
CA ALA A 555 16.35 21.91 6.53
C ALA A 555 17.17 20.78 5.86
N PRO A 556 16.55 19.82 5.15
CA PRO A 556 17.31 18.77 4.47
C PRO A 556 18.14 19.36 3.33
N LEU A 557 19.44 19.06 3.29
CA LEU A 557 20.34 19.33 2.17
C LEU A 557 20.14 18.29 1.07
N ALA A 558 20.24 17.01 1.42
CA ALA A 558 20.11 15.88 0.52
C ALA A 558 19.44 14.74 1.29
N ASP A 559 18.52 13.99 0.67
CA ASP A 559 17.70 13.10 1.50
C ASP A 559 17.12 11.84 0.90
N ASN A 560 17.34 11.62 -0.38
CA ASN A 560 16.81 10.42 -0.96
C ASN A 560 17.67 9.89 -2.09
N VAL A 561 17.22 8.71 -2.45
CA VAL A 561 17.82 7.77 -3.35
C VAL A 561 17.80 8.14 -4.84
N TYR A 562 17.37 9.36 -5.12
CA TYR A 562 17.32 9.97 -6.44
C TYR A 562 18.33 11.10 -6.61
N ASP A 563 19.04 11.49 -5.55
CA ASP A 563 20.16 12.44 -5.61
C ASP A 563 21.44 11.79 -6.19
N TYR A 564 21.48 10.47 -6.34
CA TYR A 564 22.65 9.74 -6.80
C TYR A 564 22.81 9.74 -8.34
N ALA A 565 24.05 9.89 -8.85
CA ALA A 565 24.33 9.81 -10.29
C ALA A 565 25.69 9.18 -10.66
N GLU A 566 25.82 8.75 -11.92
CA GLU A 566 27.00 8.09 -12.53
C GLU A 566 28.21 9.02 -12.70
N VAL A 567 27.97 10.32 -12.87
CA VAL A 567 28.97 11.41 -12.83
C VAL A 567 28.55 12.37 -11.73
N LEU A 568 29.46 13.22 -11.24
CA LEU A 568 29.31 14.13 -10.08
C LEU A 568 27.82 14.45 -9.76
N GLY A 569 27.31 13.82 -8.69
CA GLY A 569 25.87 13.69 -8.44
C GLY A 569 25.18 14.99 -8.07
N ASN A 570 23.85 15.02 -8.19
CA ASN A 570 23.05 16.12 -7.67
C ASN A 570 23.23 16.15 -6.14
N ASN A 571 23.52 17.32 -5.57
CA ASN A 571 23.77 17.46 -4.13
C ASN A 571 24.97 16.65 -3.57
N GLY A 572 25.89 16.14 -4.39
CA GLY A 572 27.17 15.59 -3.91
C GLY A 572 27.18 14.13 -3.42
N TRP A 573 26.23 13.29 -3.84
CA TRP A 573 26.20 11.86 -3.49
C TRP A 573 26.86 10.94 -4.54
N TYR A 574 27.39 9.79 -4.08
CA TYR A 574 28.15 8.79 -4.87
C TYR A 574 27.91 7.34 -4.42
N TYR A 575 28.13 6.38 -5.33
CA TYR A 575 28.03 4.92 -5.13
C TYR A 575 29.33 4.16 -5.44
N GLY A 576 29.53 3.04 -4.76
CA GLY A 576 30.76 2.26 -4.87
C GLY A 576 30.90 1.19 -3.80
N ARG A 577 32.10 0.61 -3.71
CA ARG A 577 32.41 -0.46 -2.78
C ARG A 577 33.73 -0.25 -2.03
N PHE A 578 33.82 -0.86 -0.86
CA PHE A 578 35.05 -1.06 -0.11
C PHE A 578 35.33 -2.56 0.02
N VAL A 579 36.56 -3.00 -0.26
CA VAL A 579 36.90 -4.43 -0.34
C VAL A 579 37.76 -4.83 0.85
N THR A 580 37.39 -5.93 1.53
CA THR A 580 38.09 -6.47 2.70
C THR A 580 38.06 -8.00 2.73
N PRO A 581 39.09 -8.69 3.28
CA PRO A 581 39.07 -10.14 3.41
C PRO A 581 38.24 -10.66 4.61
N LEU A 582 37.74 -9.77 5.50
CA LEU A 582 37.08 -10.15 6.76
C LEU A 582 35.63 -9.63 6.86
N VAL A 583 34.71 -10.52 7.23
CA VAL A 583 33.31 -10.19 7.60
C VAL A 583 33.29 -9.52 8.98
N GLY A 584 32.43 -8.52 9.16
CA GLY A 584 32.33 -7.78 10.43
C GLY A 584 33.60 -7.02 10.83
N ALA A 585 34.50 -6.71 9.88
CA ALA A 585 35.76 -6.04 10.18
C ALA A 585 35.52 -4.77 11.02
N PRO A 586 36.38 -4.45 12.00
CA PRO A 586 36.14 -3.35 12.93
C PRO A 586 35.97 -2.02 12.20
N ALA A 587 35.33 -1.06 12.85
CA ALA A 587 35.17 0.30 12.36
C ALA A 587 36.47 0.89 11.76
N SER A 588 37.60 0.62 12.40
CA SER A 588 38.95 1.05 12.01
C SER A 588 39.47 0.44 10.71
N ALA A 589 38.89 -0.66 10.23
CA ALA A 589 39.27 -1.28 8.97
C ALA A 589 38.81 -0.48 7.74
N TYR A 590 37.82 0.40 7.90
CA TYR A 590 37.30 1.21 6.80
C TYR A 590 38.28 2.33 6.43
N ASN A 591 38.88 2.23 5.24
CA ASN A 591 39.72 3.27 4.68
C ASN A 591 38.97 4.02 3.56
N GLN A 592 38.60 5.27 3.83
CA GLN A 592 37.84 6.12 2.91
C GLN A 592 38.50 6.30 1.53
N SER A 593 39.83 6.21 1.46
CA SER A 593 40.61 6.39 0.23
C SER A 593 40.75 5.09 -0.58
N ALA A 594 40.49 3.93 0.04
CA ALA A 594 40.62 2.61 -0.60
C ALA A 594 39.27 2.06 -1.12
N TRP A 595 38.28 2.92 -1.28
CA TRP A 595 37.02 2.60 -1.95
C TRP A 595 37.16 2.69 -3.48
N SER A 596 36.36 1.93 -4.20
CA SER A 596 36.24 2.01 -5.67
C SER A 596 34.83 2.39 -6.09
N ARG A 597 34.72 3.36 -7.01
CA ARG A 597 33.43 3.76 -7.58
C ARG A 597 32.86 2.64 -8.44
N LEU A 598 31.56 2.38 -8.31
CA LEU A 598 30.87 1.39 -9.12
C LEU A 598 30.18 2.05 -10.33
N TRP A 599 30.19 1.37 -11.48
CA TRP A 599 29.52 1.80 -12.70
C TRP A 599 28.19 1.07 -12.86
N LEU A 600 27.13 1.83 -13.10
CA LEU A 600 25.79 1.30 -13.27
C LEU A 600 25.68 0.58 -14.63
N ASN A 601 25.43 -0.73 -14.62
CA ASN A 601 25.00 -1.45 -15.82
C ASN A 601 23.48 -1.57 -15.82
N ARG A 602 22.86 -1.18 -16.93
CA ARG A 602 21.41 -1.29 -17.12
C ARG A 602 21.06 -2.63 -17.73
N ASN A 603 19.99 -3.22 -17.22
CA ASN A 603 19.39 -4.40 -17.81
C ASN A 603 18.01 -4.10 -18.39
N LEU A 604 17.34 -5.13 -18.92
CA LEU A 604 15.99 -5.03 -19.48
C LEU A 604 14.97 -4.45 -18.48
N TRP A 605 15.19 -4.62 -17.20
CA TRP A 605 14.29 -4.12 -16.15
C TRP A 605 14.66 -2.72 -15.69
N SER A 606 15.71 -2.13 -16.30
CA SER A 606 16.42 -0.95 -15.81
C SER A 606 16.79 -1.08 -14.32
N THR A 607 16.89 -2.31 -13.81
CA THR A 607 17.50 -2.55 -12.52
C THR A 607 19.00 -2.41 -12.69
N TRP A 608 19.55 -1.56 -11.86
CA TRP A 608 20.97 -1.31 -11.77
C TRP A 608 21.64 -2.55 -11.21
N TRP A 609 22.37 -3.30 -12.03
CA TRP A 609 23.26 -4.33 -11.49
C TRP A 609 24.69 -3.82 -11.46
N LEU A 610 25.38 -4.24 -10.42
CA LEU A 610 26.79 -4.01 -10.19
C LEU A 610 27.42 -5.40 -10.05
N GLN A 611 28.57 -5.61 -10.67
CA GLN A 611 29.13 -6.95 -10.89
C GLN A 611 29.53 -7.70 -9.60
N TYR A 612 29.44 -7.06 -8.43
CA TYR A 612 29.74 -7.69 -7.15
C TYR A 612 28.77 -7.20 -6.07
N ALA A 613 28.79 -5.93 -5.63
CA ALA A 613 27.87 -5.39 -4.61
C ALA A 613 26.70 -4.67 -5.27
N SER A 614 25.44 -5.00 -4.95
CA SER A 614 24.27 -4.40 -5.62
C SER A 614 23.86 -3.09 -4.95
N ILE A 615 23.83 -2.00 -5.71
CA ILE A 615 23.30 -0.71 -5.27
C ILE A 615 22.31 -0.25 -6.33
N SER A 616 21.08 0.01 -5.90
CA SER A 616 20.02 0.52 -6.74
C SER A 616 19.50 1.85 -6.19
N ALA A 617 18.56 2.43 -6.92
CA ALA A 617 17.79 3.58 -6.45
C ALA A 617 16.91 3.26 -5.23
N THR A 618 17.06 2.13 -4.52
CA THR A 618 16.36 1.88 -3.25
C THR A 618 17.08 0.90 -2.34
N SER A 619 17.87 -0.01 -2.89
CA SER A 619 18.52 -1.10 -2.15
C SER A 619 20.03 -0.92 -2.15
N VAL A 620 20.65 -1.31 -1.04
CA VAL A 620 22.10 -1.36 -0.83
C VAL A 620 22.41 -2.74 -0.26
N ALA A 621 23.10 -3.56 -1.06
CA ALA A 621 23.47 -4.91 -0.69
C ALA A 621 25.00 -5.09 -0.83
N PRO A 622 25.70 -5.54 0.22
CA PRO A 622 27.07 -5.98 0.13
C PRO A 622 27.14 -7.32 -0.64
N SER A 623 28.35 -7.81 -0.88
CA SER A 623 28.52 -9.13 -1.51
C SER A 623 29.89 -9.75 -1.25
N VAL A 624 30.08 -10.95 -1.77
CA VAL A 624 31.35 -11.66 -1.74
C VAL A 624 31.78 -12.03 -3.16
N ASP A 625 32.99 -11.64 -3.53
CA ASP A 625 33.66 -12.06 -4.75
C ASP A 625 34.55 -13.26 -4.45
N THR A 626 34.23 -14.42 -5.04
CA THR A 626 34.98 -15.68 -4.88
C THR A 626 35.85 -16.01 -6.09
N SER A 627 35.86 -15.15 -7.12
CA SER A 627 36.55 -15.42 -8.40
C SER A 627 38.08 -15.50 -8.28
N SER A 628 38.65 -14.91 -7.23
CA SER A 628 40.10 -14.86 -6.97
C SER A 628 40.64 -16.03 -6.12
N GLY A 629 39.83 -17.04 -5.78
CA GLY A 629 40.22 -18.18 -4.93
C GLY A 629 40.35 -17.86 -3.42
N THR A 630 40.56 -16.58 -3.07
CA THR A 630 40.31 -16.04 -1.72
C THR A 630 39.03 -15.21 -1.76
N PRO A 631 38.01 -15.50 -0.91
CA PRO A 631 36.79 -14.70 -0.85
C PRO A 631 37.09 -13.25 -0.45
N LEU A 632 36.76 -12.29 -1.31
CA LEU A 632 36.84 -10.86 -1.06
C LEU A 632 35.45 -10.33 -0.71
N ILE A 633 35.31 -9.70 0.44
CA ILE A 633 34.05 -9.10 0.89
C ILE A 633 33.95 -7.67 0.34
N ASN A 634 32.89 -7.39 -0.39
CA ASN A 634 32.55 -6.08 -0.93
C ASN A 634 31.50 -5.43 -0.03
N TRP A 635 31.89 -4.41 0.72
CA TRP A 635 30.97 -3.54 1.44
C TRP A 635 30.37 -2.53 0.47
N ALA A 636 29.05 -2.37 0.50
CA ALA A 636 28.37 -1.37 -0.29
C ALA A 636 28.43 -0.02 0.43
N VAL A 637 28.78 1.04 -0.29
CA VAL A 637 28.97 2.36 0.33
C VAL A 637 28.20 3.43 -0.45
N LEU A 638 27.47 4.26 0.29
CA LEU A 638 26.82 5.47 -0.17
C LEU A 638 27.59 6.65 0.42
N ARG A 639 28.24 7.46 -0.43
CA ARG A 639 29.09 8.57 0.02
C ARG A 639 28.44 9.90 -0.30
N TYR A 640 28.25 10.74 0.70
CA TYR A 640 27.96 12.17 0.52
C TYR A 640 29.25 12.96 0.69
N LYS A 641 29.60 13.78 -0.29
CA LYS A 641 30.71 14.73 -0.20
C LYS A 641 30.15 16.14 -0.05
N ALA A 642 30.43 16.77 1.08
CA ALA A 642 29.97 18.13 1.35
C ALA A 642 30.50 19.10 0.26
N ASN A 643 29.59 19.84 -0.38
CA ASN A 643 29.92 20.84 -1.40
C ASN A 643 30.18 22.24 -0.81
N ALA A 644 29.85 22.44 0.47
CA ALA A 644 30.05 23.66 1.23
C ALA A 644 30.38 23.34 2.70
N THR A 645 30.85 24.34 3.44
CA THR A 645 31.04 24.25 4.89
C THR A 645 29.75 24.58 5.61
N ILE A 646 29.33 23.69 6.49
CA ILE A 646 28.01 23.66 7.09
C ILE A 646 28.14 23.25 8.58
N PRO A 647 27.98 24.20 9.52
CA PRO A 647 28.05 23.89 10.94
C PRO A 647 26.80 23.18 11.45
N ASN A 648 26.97 22.33 12.47
CA ASN A 648 25.89 21.69 13.22
C ASN A 648 24.88 20.83 12.42
N ALA A 649 25.26 20.34 11.24
CA ALA A 649 24.44 19.45 10.43
C ALA A 649 23.99 18.18 11.19
N SER A 650 22.91 17.56 10.72
CA SER A 650 22.42 16.27 11.20
C SER A 650 22.30 15.28 10.06
N LEU A 651 22.54 14.00 10.36
CA LEU A 651 22.26 12.89 9.48
C LEU A 651 21.14 12.05 10.09
N ALA A 652 20.08 11.79 9.34
CA ALA A 652 19.00 10.90 9.73
C ALA A 652 18.81 9.82 8.66
N GLY A 653 18.13 8.73 8.99
CA GLY A 653 17.72 7.79 7.97
C GLY A 653 16.72 6.75 8.44
N TYR A 654 16.20 6.02 7.47
CA TYR A 654 15.20 4.97 7.60
C TYR A 654 15.69 3.74 6.82
N LEU A 655 15.68 2.60 7.49
CA LEU A 655 16.27 1.34 7.02
C LEU A 655 15.23 0.23 7.10
N VAL A 656 15.09 -0.52 6.01
CA VAL A 656 14.26 -1.72 5.94
C VAL A 656 15.12 -2.85 5.41
N LEU A 657 15.28 -3.92 6.19
CA LEU A 657 15.93 -5.14 5.73
C LEU A 657 15.07 -5.75 4.61
N GLY A 658 15.67 -6.06 3.46
CA GLY A 658 14.98 -6.69 2.32
C GLY A 658 14.56 -8.13 2.64
N ASP A 659 13.69 -8.71 1.81
CA ASP A 659 13.30 -10.13 1.90
C ASP A 659 14.56 -11.01 1.79
N GLN A 660 14.71 -11.97 2.70
CA GLN A 660 15.91 -12.78 2.87
C GLN A 660 15.59 -14.24 2.62
N ASP A 661 16.42 -14.92 1.83
CA ASP A 661 16.35 -16.37 1.66
C ASP A 661 16.58 -17.10 3.00
N GLU A 662 16.08 -18.35 3.12
CA GLU A 662 16.36 -19.20 4.29
C GLU A 662 17.88 -19.32 4.52
N GLY A 663 18.35 -18.78 5.64
CA GLY A 663 19.79 -18.68 5.97
C GLY A 663 20.32 -17.25 6.14
N SER A 664 19.51 -16.23 5.83
CA SER A 664 19.66 -14.83 6.25
C SER A 664 20.39 -14.57 7.58
N ASP A 665 21.63 -14.04 7.61
CA ASP A 665 22.22 -13.53 8.86
C ASP A 665 22.17 -12.00 9.01
N GLY A 666 21.61 -11.32 8.01
CA GLY A 666 21.30 -9.90 8.02
C GLY A 666 22.45 -9.02 7.55
N VAL A 667 22.44 -7.76 7.95
CA VAL A 667 23.52 -6.81 7.64
C VAL A 667 23.98 -6.06 8.87
N GLU A 668 25.15 -5.44 8.76
CA GLU A 668 25.50 -4.32 9.62
C GLU A 668 25.53 -3.01 8.83
N VAL A 669 24.87 -1.99 9.39
CA VAL A 669 24.80 -0.66 8.80
C VAL A 669 25.60 0.30 9.66
N ARG A 670 26.48 1.08 9.03
CA ARG A 670 27.38 2.03 9.70
C ARG A 670 27.34 3.40 9.02
N VAL A 671 27.47 4.44 9.83
CA VAL A 671 27.66 5.82 9.37
C VAL A 671 29.04 6.29 9.81
N TYR A 672 29.86 6.67 8.84
CA TYR A 672 31.15 7.31 9.04
C TYR A 672 31.07 8.79 8.70
N VAL A 673 31.71 9.62 9.52
CA VAL A 673 31.95 11.04 9.23
C VAL A 673 33.46 11.24 9.23
N ASN A 674 34.02 11.51 8.05
CA ASN A 674 35.46 11.53 7.82
C ASN A 674 36.19 10.32 8.43
N GLY A 675 35.63 9.12 8.22
CA GLY A 675 36.25 7.85 8.61
C GLY A 675 36.08 7.49 10.09
N ALA A 676 35.48 8.35 10.90
CA ALA A 676 35.07 8.02 12.26
C ALA A 676 33.62 7.53 12.27
N VAL A 677 33.37 6.35 12.86
CA VAL A 677 32.00 5.86 13.05
C VAL A 677 31.24 6.77 14.01
N LYS A 678 30.08 7.24 13.57
CA LYS A 678 29.16 8.06 14.37
C LYS A 678 27.88 7.31 14.75
N TRP A 679 27.52 6.29 13.99
CA TRP A 679 26.37 5.44 14.27
C TRP A 679 26.59 4.06 13.64
N GLN A 680 26.11 3.02 14.30
CA GLN A 680 26.13 1.65 13.79
C GLN A 680 24.96 0.86 14.34
N LYS A 681 24.42 -0.08 13.55
CA LYS A 681 23.43 -1.04 14.01
C LYS A 681 23.43 -2.29 13.13
N THR A 682 23.35 -3.45 13.78
CA THR A 682 23.10 -4.73 13.14
C THR A 682 21.60 -4.92 12.92
N LEU A 683 21.22 -5.29 11.70
CA LEU A 683 19.85 -5.62 11.31
C LEU A 683 19.81 -7.11 10.97
N VAL A 684 19.21 -7.90 11.85
CA VAL A 684 19.05 -9.35 11.67
C VAL A 684 17.59 -9.70 11.40
N PRO A 685 17.29 -10.75 10.62
CA PRO A 685 15.94 -11.26 10.49
C PRO A 685 15.46 -11.83 11.84
N ALA A 686 14.53 -11.14 12.51
CA ALA A 686 13.78 -11.72 13.61
C ALA A 686 12.36 -11.99 13.11
N ASP A 687 11.99 -13.27 13.02
CA ASP A 687 10.64 -13.76 12.70
C ASP A 687 10.00 -13.24 11.39
N HIS A 688 10.79 -12.99 10.33
CA HIS A 688 10.30 -12.46 9.03
C HIS A 688 9.44 -11.19 9.14
N HIS A 689 9.51 -10.47 10.27
CA HIS A 689 8.69 -9.30 10.52
C HIS A 689 9.47 -8.01 10.17
N PHE A 690 9.00 -7.35 9.11
CA PHE A 690 9.51 -6.07 8.61
C PHE A 690 9.34 -4.95 9.66
N PHE A 691 10.36 -4.70 10.48
CA PHE A 691 10.40 -3.53 11.34
C PHE A 691 11.37 -2.48 10.78
N PRO A 692 10.86 -1.31 10.37
CA PRO A 692 11.74 -0.25 9.96
C PRO A 692 12.58 0.28 11.12
N THR A 693 13.87 0.49 10.85
CA THR A 693 14.81 1.09 11.80
C THR A 693 15.11 2.52 11.38
N THR A 694 15.03 3.46 12.31
CA THR A 694 15.47 4.84 12.09
C THR A 694 16.78 5.15 12.83
N PHE A 695 17.51 6.15 12.36
CA PHE A 695 18.68 6.70 13.05
C PHE A 695 18.75 8.22 12.94
N LEU A 696 19.48 8.84 13.88
CA LEU A 696 19.74 10.28 13.91
C LEU A 696 21.09 10.57 14.57
N VAL A 697 21.97 11.26 13.84
CA VAL A 697 23.28 11.76 14.28
C VAL A 697 23.24 13.29 14.19
N LYS A 698 23.40 13.99 15.31
CA LYS A 698 23.35 15.47 15.36
C LYS A 698 24.75 16.06 15.56
N GLY A 699 24.88 17.37 15.27
CA GLY A 699 26.08 18.15 15.62
C GLY A 699 27.30 17.83 14.73
N ILE A 700 27.06 17.46 13.48
CA ILE A 700 28.12 17.20 12.50
C ILE A 700 28.58 18.53 11.89
N ASN A 701 29.86 18.86 12.03
CA ASN A 701 30.45 19.98 11.30
C ASN A 701 30.96 19.47 9.95
N LEU A 702 30.18 19.71 8.89
CA LEU A 702 30.58 19.37 7.53
C LEU A 702 31.49 20.48 7.01
N VAL A 703 32.74 20.18 6.70
CA VAL A 703 33.62 21.12 5.98
C VAL A 703 33.54 20.77 4.49
N GLN A 704 33.64 21.75 3.60
CA GLN A 704 33.67 21.49 2.16
C GLN A 704 34.70 20.38 1.82
N GLY A 705 34.26 19.37 1.08
CA GLY A 705 35.05 18.19 0.72
C GLY A 705 35.00 17.03 1.72
N LEU A 706 34.41 17.21 2.90
CA LEU A 706 34.26 16.15 3.91
C LEU A 706 33.30 15.06 3.41
N ASN A 707 33.66 13.79 3.63
CA ASN A 707 32.83 12.65 3.29
C ASN A 707 31.99 12.19 4.49
N VAL A 708 30.73 11.89 4.22
CA VAL A 708 29.85 11.09 5.08
C VAL A 708 29.57 9.80 4.33
N ASP A 709 29.99 8.67 4.90
CA ASP A 709 29.86 7.37 4.27
C ASP A 709 28.86 6.52 5.04
N PHE A 710 27.81 6.12 4.35
CA PHE A 710 26.90 5.09 4.82
C PHE A 710 27.33 3.76 4.22
N VAL A 711 27.71 2.84 5.10
CA VAL A 711 28.36 1.58 4.73
C VAL A 711 27.47 0.44 5.18
N VAL A 712 27.15 -0.46 4.24
CA VAL A 712 26.43 -1.71 4.51
C VAL A 712 27.42 -2.86 4.32
N THR A 713 27.57 -3.68 5.36
CA THR A 713 28.44 -4.86 5.36
C THR A 713 27.60 -6.11 5.53
N PRO A 714 28.08 -7.30 5.09
CA PRO A 714 27.40 -8.56 5.41
C PRO A 714 27.24 -8.70 6.93
N GLY A 715 26.23 -9.46 7.35
CA GLY A 715 25.95 -9.75 8.74
C GLY A 715 27.07 -10.54 9.43
N PRO A 716 26.93 -10.77 10.75
CA PRO A 716 28.01 -11.35 11.57
C PRO A 716 28.20 -12.87 11.38
N GLY A 717 27.37 -13.54 10.59
CA GLY A 717 27.42 -15.00 10.39
C GLY A 717 28.27 -15.42 9.18
N THR A 718 28.03 -16.65 8.70
CA THR A 718 28.76 -17.28 7.59
C THR A 718 28.00 -17.27 6.26
N ASN A 719 26.75 -16.78 6.23
CA ASN A 719 25.99 -16.69 4.98
C ASN A 719 26.39 -15.39 4.24
N LYS A 720 26.46 -15.47 2.91
CA LYS A 720 27.22 -14.53 2.08
C LYS A 720 26.46 -14.06 0.84
N VAL A 721 25.18 -14.43 0.73
CA VAL A 721 24.37 -14.23 -0.47
C VAL A 721 23.01 -13.65 -0.05
N SER A 722 22.65 -12.52 -0.64
CA SER A 722 21.31 -11.87 -0.60
C SER A 722 20.98 -10.85 0.52
N ASP A 723 21.92 -10.45 1.39
CA ASP A 723 21.66 -9.51 2.49
C ASP A 723 21.47 -8.03 2.05
N GLY A 724 20.30 -7.66 1.55
CA GLY A 724 19.98 -6.27 1.14
C GLY A 724 19.33 -5.41 2.23
N VAL A 725 19.66 -4.10 2.24
CA VAL A 725 18.88 -3.08 2.97
C VAL A 725 18.35 -2.02 2.03
N THR A 726 17.05 -1.74 2.15
CA THR A 726 16.48 -0.52 1.61
C THR A 726 16.81 0.64 2.55
N ALA A 727 17.54 1.64 2.07
CA ALA A 727 18.02 2.76 2.89
C ALA A 727 17.60 4.12 2.32
N TYR A 728 17.00 4.96 3.18
CA TYR A 728 16.72 6.37 2.91
C TYR A 728 17.53 7.20 3.90
N ILE A 729 18.40 8.08 3.41
CA ILE A 729 19.37 8.80 4.23
C ILE A 729 19.27 10.29 3.95
N THR A 730 19.07 11.06 5.02
CA THR A 730 18.92 12.51 5.03
C THR A 730 20.10 13.19 5.69
N VAL A 731 20.77 14.09 4.99
CA VAL A 731 21.66 15.11 5.55
C VAL A 731 20.86 16.40 5.64
N GLY A 732 20.80 17.04 6.82
CA GLY A 732 20.10 18.31 7.03
C GLY A 732 20.89 19.29 7.89
N VAL A 733 20.51 20.56 7.86
CA VAL A 733 21.15 21.65 8.60
C VAL A 733 20.20 22.28 9.58
N PRO A 734 20.64 22.67 10.78
CA PRO A 734 19.79 23.41 11.69
C PRO A 734 19.31 24.68 10.98
N ARG A 735 18.03 24.98 11.10
CA ARG A 735 17.54 26.30 10.70
C ARG A 735 18.09 27.35 11.64
N ASP A 736 18.51 28.47 11.09
CA ASP A 736 18.89 29.63 11.88
C ASP A 736 17.68 30.07 12.72
N ALA A 737 17.88 30.24 14.03
CA ALA A 737 16.87 30.72 14.95
C ALA A 737 16.37 32.14 14.60
N SER A 738 17.08 32.87 13.73
CA SER A 738 16.71 34.18 13.19
C SER A 738 15.67 34.12 12.05
N GLN A 739 15.47 32.96 11.40
CA GLN A 739 14.50 32.78 10.31
C GLN A 739 13.10 32.35 10.76
N ARG A 740 12.76 32.58 12.03
CA ARG A 740 11.42 32.31 12.57
C ARG A 740 10.40 33.25 11.91
N PRO A 741 9.31 32.75 11.31
CA PRO A 741 8.07 33.52 11.32
C PRO A 741 7.67 33.75 12.79
N ALA A 742 7.14 34.94 13.09
CA ALA A 742 6.74 35.32 14.43
C ALA A 742 5.77 34.30 15.08
N TRP A 743 5.99 34.09 16.37
CA TRP A 743 5.47 33.09 17.30
C TRP A 743 3.95 32.76 17.28
N VAL A 744 3.64 31.49 17.57
CA VAL A 744 2.58 31.11 18.54
C VAL A 744 3.07 29.93 19.38
N ILE A 745 3.18 30.12 20.71
CA ILE A 745 3.30 29.03 21.68
C ILE A 745 1.91 28.40 21.82
N ALA A 746 1.74 27.15 21.41
CA ALA A 746 0.55 26.37 21.74
C ALA A 746 0.90 25.39 22.86
N SER A 747 0.52 25.74 24.10
CA SER A 747 0.33 24.76 25.15
C SER A 747 -1.05 24.11 24.96
N GLN A 748 -1.09 22.79 24.76
CA GLN A 748 -2.27 22.00 25.10
C GLN A 748 -1.83 20.79 25.89
N THR A 749 -2.07 20.85 27.20
CA THR A 749 -2.31 19.69 28.04
C THR A 749 -3.59 19.01 27.56
N SER A 750 -3.50 17.79 27.04
CA SER A 750 -4.66 16.89 27.00
C SER A 750 -4.45 15.82 28.06
N GLY A 751 -5.10 16.00 29.21
CA GLY A 751 -5.29 14.92 30.18
C GLY A 751 -6.20 13.84 29.59
N ASN A 752 -5.86 12.59 29.89
CA ASN A 752 -6.77 11.51 30.32
C ASN A 752 -5.93 10.24 30.62
N ASP A 753 -5.37 10.16 31.83
CA ASP A 753 -5.04 8.90 32.55
C ASP A 753 -6.38 8.21 32.92
N ALA A 754 -6.58 6.90 33.09
CA ALA A 754 -5.75 5.68 33.22
C ALA A 754 -6.66 4.45 32.87
N SER A 755 -6.20 3.24 32.52
CA SER A 755 -5.38 2.28 33.27
C SER A 755 -5.01 1.09 32.36
N GLY A 756 -3.92 0.33 32.50
CA GLY A 756 -2.76 0.36 33.37
C GLY A 756 -1.69 -0.57 32.76
N ALA A 757 -0.51 0.00 32.46
CA ALA A 757 0.78 -0.64 32.13
C ALA A 757 1.80 0.42 31.63
N SER A 758 1.35 1.64 31.30
CA SER A 758 2.15 2.73 30.75
C SER A 758 2.70 3.75 31.78
N SER A 759 2.50 3.54 33.08
CA SER A 759 2.82 4.53 34.12
C SER A 759 4.31 4.65 34.51
N GLY A 760 5.21 3.86 33.92
CA GLY A 760 6.66 3.91 34.22
C GLY A 760 7.48 4.90 33.39
N LEU A 761 7.05 5.26 32.17
CA LEU A 761 7.88 6.02 31.21
C LEU A 761 7.50 7.50 31.10
N GLY A 762 6.25 7.88 31.38
CA GLY A 762 5.80 9.27 31.27
C GLY A 762 6.26 10.17 32.44
N ARG A 763 6.45 9.61 33.64
CA ARG A 763 6.82 10.41 34.83
C ARG A 763 8.30 10.75 34.91
N SER A 764 9.17 9.98 34.27
CA SER A 764 10.62 10.22 34.25
C SER A 764 11.01 11.38 33.32
N LEU A 765 10.30 11.57 32.21
CA LEU A 765 10.57 12.66 31.26
C LEU A 765 10.14 14.03 31.79
N VAL A 766 9.00 14.09 32.49
CA VAL A 766 8.50 15.34 33.09
C VAL A 766 9.35 15.77 34.31
N ARG A 767 9.84 14.82 35.13
CA ARG A 767 10.79 15.14 36.21
C ARG A 767 12.15 15.60 35.68
N ALA A 768 12.66 15.00 34.61
CA ALA A 768 13.93 15.42 34.00
C ALA A 768 13.87 16.85 33.43
N VAL A 769 12.72 17.26 32.90
CA VAL A 769 12.51 18.62 32.37
C VAL A 769 12.32 19.65 33.49
N CYS A 770 11.63 19.29 34.59
CA CYS A 770 11.51 20.17 35.75
C CYS A 770 12.82 20.32 36.54
N ASP A 771 13.60 19.25 36.72
CA ASP A 771 14.90 19.29 37.41
C ASP A 771 15.99 20.05 36.62
N TYR A 772 15.82 20.16 35.30
CA TYR A 772 16.68 21.00 34.45
C TYR A 772 16.34 22.50 34.57
N ALA A 773 15.07 22.83 34.79
CA ALA A 773 14.60 24.21 34.91
C ALA A 773 14.91 24.86 36.27
N THR A 774 14.98 24.09 37.36
CA THR A 774 15.31 24.61 38.71
C THR A 774 16.80 24.66 39.03
N LYS A 775 17.68 24.04 38.24
CA LYS A 775 19.15 24.08 38.45
C LYS A 775 19.88 25.21 37.71
N ARG A 776 19.15 26.14 37.07
CA ARG A 776 19.72 27.33 36.42
C ARG A 776 18.96 28.64 36.73
N ALA A 777 18.19 28.66 37.82
CA ALA A 777 17.70 29.89 38.44
C ALA A 777 18.58 30.23 39.64
#